data_AF-Q13Q55-F1
#
_entry.id   AF-Q13Q55-F1
#
_cell.length_a   1.000
_cell.length_b   1.000
_cell.length_c   1.000
_cell.angle_alpha   90.00
_cell.angle_beta   90.00
_cell.angle_gamma   90.00
#
_symmetry.space_group_name_H-M   'P 1'
#
loop_
_entity.id
_entity.type
_entity.pdbx_description
1 polymer ?
#
loop_
_entity_poly.entity_id
_entity_poly.type
_entity_poly.pdbx_seq_one_letter_code
_entity_poly.pdbx_strand_id
1 'polypeptide(L)'
;MTISAAGNRPTNFIDTDPDATRGGELTDRQTRALSFGAARTGEDEQEDPTRIQGVTSRTQNASTLAHRARPASGFASTLFRTRGTARTTHPPGAAPLRPDVARREASARSVWPGADAAANRAAASLVASGGPAEARFKRQTPPVHDSFEDTQQAYAGSAAGQNGLNVEILDSAATQPDVLDDQCAGLAWLAMHKIFEGRSLDLMGATDAVYRRLLAPSTRSSTLDEIRRLQTAYENVPPSDLPGYEMRLGRDKLTTAGALVNDLRRHFSASLPSQDGLGTAQDTFTDVTLSFGEGSHHAILIQRVNRSADYRNDEYQLYDASHGAFRYQGFDSLGTAINALYERGYRSFGGVTETWTTYYADPLTWRAYTGLAPDAYREMMQNAALHAFGNERTPVLAPTDPGQLPPPPDFDQPGPSGWDGGARTEFRRSTGEDHPDHPFALFRPSQTSPARLKEQQGFSVEDTPLRNTSLDLHDSIVAGNPAATDGGGYVGTFTGRAEAQARIDATAAKKGYVYYVAPSPNMVDVRGSLGSEHARAPRDGEVAAMGHIDYTQVRGWQKYENGKLAPYVANPDYRWDVYDATRTAGAQPQLAHFSPDNPAWADAGHRPFVTPFQQDGKTLYRPNEHPALVQARFYQHANADIQQRVKDQANRLDYRGPVTIETEWANSGAGNPARLNFTAGYPSIDRSPANGRGDRFRMGDDGRIHLASDYSKVLRIGGDGNAYIGSNPGAGSLNGVFFHDPETGAMIHVEDRKLLTEGVLAYTPYVAPPQGRSGLTARQSWTFSDSSGNKVQPPVPPATFSNSTAGSPDQLYRFYQNPDSALPDGASHFVTSVPGVTPHQGAGFLFYPDHIAQGDAAAARQWLAAHNAAWLFKDGFYAVASGPAALEVRTLGGTPVWRAQIDPATAHESYLMLQNGITTNYDTPARTWQLVLDNEKRDDSLRRHTGQNYM
;
A
#
# COMPACT_ATOMS: atom_id res chain seq x y z
N MET A 1 32.36 -2.87 -49.57
CA MET A 1 32.87 -4.23 -49.81
C MET A 1 31.69 -5.16 -49.68
N THR A 2 31.23 -5.72 -50.79
CA THR A 2 30.08 -6.62 -50.95
C THR A 2 30.43 -8.03 -50.46
N ILE A 3 29.45 -8.77 -49.89
CA ILE A 3 29.21 -10.25 -49.85
C ILE A 3 28.11 -10.44 -48.76
N SER A 4 26.84 -10.67 -49.08
CA SER A 4 26.13 -11.88 -49.57
C SER A 4 25.90 -13.01 -48.54
N ALA A 5 24.66 -13.50 -48.60
CA ALA A 5 23.89 -14.26 -47.62
C ALA A 5 24.04 -15.79 -47.66
N ALA A 6 23.64 -16.45 -46.57
CA ALA A 6 22.97 -17.75 -46.47
C ALA A 6 22.24 -17.76 -45.10
N GLY A 7 20.97 -18.10 -44.91
CA GLY A 7 20.01 -18.87 -45.70
C GLY A 7 19.61 -20.13 -44.92
N ASN A 8 18.64 -20.04 -44.00
CA ASN A 8 17.96 -21.20 -43.40
C ASN A 8 16.45 -20.93 -43.34
N ARG A 9 15.68 -21.75 -44.05
CA ARG A 9 14.21 -21.78 -44.04
C ARG A 9 13.71 -22.79 -42.99
N PRO A 10 12.58 -22.52 -42.30
CA PRO A 10 11.84 -23.52 -41.55
C PRO A 10 10.80 -24.24 -42.44
N THR A 11 10.54 -25.51 -42.11
CA THR A 11 9.56 -26.39 -42.75
C THR A 11 8.15 -26.17 -42.20
N ASN A 12 7.18 -26.00 -43.11
CA ASN A 12 5.74 -26.00 -42.84
C ASN A 12 5.22 -27.44 -42.65
N PHE A 13 4.31 -27.62 -41.70
CA PHE A 13 3.31 -28.70 -41.74
C PHE A 13 1.93 -28.03 -41.77
N ILE A 14 1.22 -28.25 -42.87
CA ILE A 14 -0.22 -28.07 -43.04
C ILE A 14 -0.77 -29.48 -43.04
N ASP A 15 -1.77 -29.76 -42.21
CA ASP A 15 -2.69 -30.86 -42.45
C ASP A 15 -4.11 -30.32 -42.34
N THR A 16 -4.83 -30.50 -43.43
CA THR A 16 -6.24 -30.16 -43.66
C THR A 16 -7.00 -31.48 -43.72
N ASP A 17 -8.12 -31.60 -43.01
CA ASP A 17 -9.20 -32.48 -43.46
C ASP A 17 -10.58 -31.88 -43.09
N PRO A 18 -11.49 -31.67 -44.07
CA PRO A 18 -12.85 -31.21 -43.86
C PRO A 18 -13.90 -32.33 -43.92
N ASP A 19 -15.13 -31.97 -43.53
CA ASP A 19 -16.42 -32.65 -43.75
C ASP A 19 -16.89 -33.78 -42.80
N ALA A 20 -17.93 -33.47 -41.99
CA ALA A 20 -19.26 -34.12 -42.08
C ALA A 20 -20.31 -33.46 -41.14
N THR A 21 -21.14 -32.60 -41.75
CA THR A 21 -22.59 -32.37 -41.60
C THR A 21 -23.40 -32.71 -40.31
N ARG A 22 -24.19 -31.68 -39.91
CA ARG A 22 -25.64 -31.61 -39.57
C ARG A 22 -26.22 -32.39 -38.37
N GLY A 23 -26.80 -31.60 -37.46
CA GLY A 23 -28.25 -31.66 -37.16
C GLY A 23 -28.64 -31.96 -35.71
N GLY A 24 -29.43 -31.07 -35.08
CA GLY A 24 -30.23 -31.39 -33.90
C GLY A 24 -30.46 -30.23 -32.93
N GLU A 25 -31.58 -29.52 -33.08
CA GLU A 25 -32.23 -28.76 -32.00
C GLU A 25 -32.67 -29.70 -30.87
N LEU A 26 -32.65 -29.23 -29.61
CA LEU A 26 -33.72 -29.43 -28.60
C LEU A 26 -33.33 -28.78 -27.24
N THR A 27 -34.07 -27.71 -26.92
CA THR A 27 -34.75 -27.38 -25.65
C THR A 27 -34.15 -27.69 -24.26
N ASP A 28 -34.28 -26.65 -23.43
CA ASP A 28 -34.80 -26.62 -22.05
C ASP A 28 -33.89 -26.77 -20.82
N ARG A 29 -33.97 -25.70 -20.01
CA ARG A 29 -34.04 -25.60 -18.54
C ARG A 29 -33.77 -26.89 -17.75
N GLN A 30 -32.84 -26.82 -16.80
CA GLN A 30 -33.18 -26.95 -15.38
C GLN A 30 -32.03 -26.62 -14.41
N THR A 31 -32.46 -25.96 -13.35
CA THR A 31 -31.86 -25.58 -12.08
C THR A 31 -31.35 -26.77 -11.24
N ARG A 32 -30.23 -26.57 -10.51
CA ARG A 32 -29.93 -27.01 -9.11
C ARG A 32 -28.41 -26.87 -8.87
N ALA A 33 -27.94 -26.00 -7.99
CA ALA A 33 -27.95 -26.09 -6.52
C ALA A 33 -27.39 -27.42 -5.99
N LEU A 34 -26.12 -27.41 -5.54
CA LEU A 34 -25.62 -28.38 -4.57
C LEU A 34 -24.66 -27.71 -3.58
N SER A 35 -25.08 -27.83 -2.32
CA SER A 35 -24.43 -27.49 -1.07
C SER A 35 -23.48 -28.59 -0.58
N PHE A 36 -22.40 -28.17 0.09
CA PHE A 36 -21.70 -28.78 1.24
C PHE A 36 -21.36 -30.29 1.26
N GLY A 37 -20.09 -30.57 1.57
CA GLY A 37 -19.65 -31.87 2.08
C GLY A 37 -18.20 -31.84 2.57
N ALA A 38 -18.03 -31.85 3.89
CA ALA A 38 -16.78 -31.81 4.62
C ALA A 38 -16.06 -33.18 4.70
N ALA A 39 -14.77 -33.09 5.07
CA ALA A 39 -13.95 -34.03 5.83
C ALA A 39 -13.54 -35.37 5.18
N ARG A 40 -12.22 -35.60 5.10
CA ARG A 40 -11.60 -36.87 5.50
C ARG A 40 -10.13 -36.70 5.91
N THR A 41 -9.86 -37.25 7.07
CA THR A 41 -8.58 -37.55 7.75
C THR A 41 -7.93 -38.83 7.21
N GLY A 42 -6.62 -38.99 7.46
CA GLY A 42 -5.87 -40.27 7.40
C GLY A 42 -4.55 -40.11 6.63
N GLU A 43 -3.41 -39.95 7.32
CA GLU A 43 -2.47 -41.04 7.71
C GLU A 43 -1.58 -41.47 6.54
N ASP A 44 -0.31 -41.03 6.56
CA ASP A 44 0.88 -41.79 7.00
C ASP A 44 1.46 -42.66 5.88
N GLU A 45 2.64 -42.29 5.37
CA GLU A 45 3.73 -43.25 5.19
C GLU A 45 5.08 -42.55 4.99
N GLN A 46 6.02 -42.99 5.82
CA GLN A 46 7.39 -42.55 5.98
C GLN A 46 8.26 -43.71 5.50
N GLU A 47 9.05 -43.55 4.43
CA GLU A 47 10.26 -44.37 4.21
C GLU A 47 11.38 -43.53 3.59
N ASP A 48 12.52 -43.55 4.28
CA ASP A 48 13.84 -43.03 3.92
C ASP A 48 14.75 -44.26 3.58
N PRO A 49 16.06 -44.11 3.27
CA PRO A 49 16.63 -44.14 1.93
C PRO A 49 17.60 -45.34 1.73
N THR A 50 18.18 -45.50 0.52
CA THR A 50 19.64 -45.70 0.30
C THR A 50 20.04 -46.08 -1.16
N ARG A 51 20.92 -45.22 -1.74
CA ARG A 51 22.30 -45.51 -2.21
C ARG A 51 22.58 -46.72 -3.14
N ILE A 52 23.00 -46.47 -4.39
CA ILE A 52 24.01 -47.29 -5.13
C ILE A 52 24.92 -46.42 -6.03
N GLN A 53 26.21 -46.75 -6.02
CA GLN A 53 27.36 -46.28 -6.81
C GLN A 53 27.20 -46.59 -8.31
N GLY A 54 27.61 -45.77 -9.29
CA GLY A 54 28.99 -45.45 -9.66
C GLY A 54 29.41 -46.22 -10.92
N VAL A 55 29.74 -45.53 -12.02
CA VAL A 55 30.56 -46.08 -13.12
C VAL A 55 31.37 -44.95 -13.79
N THR A 56 32.67 -45.18 -13.86
CA THR A 56 33.73 -44.40 -14.51
C THR A 56 33.91 -44.79 -15.97
N SER A 57 34.28 -43.85 -16.85
CA SER A 57 35.11 -44.01 -18.07
C SER A 57 35.01 -42.73 -18.91
N ARG A 58 35.97 -42.28 -19.72
CA ARG A 58 37.41 -42.54 -19.92
C ARG A 58 37.84 -41.43 -20.90
N THR A 59 39.02 -40.89 -20.66
CA THR A 59 39.78 -39.95 -21.51
C THR A 59 39.95 -40.45 -22.95
N GLN A 60 39.90 -39.53 -23.93
CA GLN A 60 40.73 -39.60 -25.13
C GLN A 60 41.25 -38.23 -25.56
N ASN A 61 42.53 -38.26 -25.93
CA ASN A 61 43.45 -37.16 -26.17
C ASN A 61 43.45 -36.69 -27.64
N ALA A 62 44.03 -35.50 -27.78
CA ALA A 62 44.93 -35.06 -28.84
C ALA A 62 44.31 -34.67 -30.20
N SER A 63 44.58 -33.42 -30.61
CA SER A 63 45.46 -33.18 -31.77
C SER A 63 46.03 -31.75 -31.75
N THR A 64 47.35 -31.71 -31.77
CA THR A 64 48.24 -30.59 -32.03
C THR A 64 48.29 -30.29 -33.53
N LEU A 65 48.41 -29.03 -33.94
CA LEU A 65 49.20 -28.62 -35.11
C LEU A 65 49.48 -27.12 -35.12
N ALA A 66 50.64 -26.79 -35.68
CA ALA A 66 51.47 -25.65 -35.36
C ALA A 66 51.43 -24.52 -36.41
N HIS A 67 52.00 -23.39 -36.00
CA HIS A 67 52.72 -22.37 -36.78
C HIS A 67 51.98 -21.55 -37.86
N ARG A 68 51.91 -20.22 -37.61
CA ARG A 68 52.60 -19.21 -38.44
C ARG A 68 52.74 -17.86 -37.74
N ALA A 69 53.79 -17.13 -38.08
CA ALA A 69 54.30 -15.95 -37.39
C ALA A 69 54.17 -14.66 -38.23
N ARG A 70 53.97 -13.53 -37.52
CA ARG A 70 54.35 -12.12 -37.81
C ARG A 70 53.64 -11.36 -38.97
N PRO A 71 53.70 -10.00 -39.03
CA PRO A 71 54.37 -9.00 -38.16
C PRO A 71 53.39 -7.93 -37.56
N ALA A 72 53.63 -7.37 -36.37
CA ALA A 72 54.40 -6.15 -36.06
C ALA A 72 54.03 -4.89 -36.87
N SER A 73 53.33 -3.96 -36.22
CA SER A 73 53.32 -2.53 -36.57
C SER A 73 53.31 -1.72 -35.27
N GLY A 74 54.39 -0.99 -35.01
CA GLY A 74 54.47 0.01 -33.96
C GLY A 74 54.25 1.41 -34.50
N PHE A 75 53.74 2.31 -33.65
CA PHE A 75 53.96 3.77 -33.64
C PHE A 75 53.59 4.19 -32.21
N ALA A 76 54.55 4.43 -31.33
CA ALA A 76 55.25 5.70 -31.12
C ALA A 76 54.33 6.82 -30.61
N SER A 77 54.46 7.01 -29.31
CA SER A 77 54.10 8.16 -28.48
C SER A 77 54.51 9.51 -29.04
N THR A 78 53.68 10.53 -28.80
CA THR A 78 54.15 11.93 -28.73
C THR A 78 53.56 12.65 -27.53
N LEU A 79 54.46 13.22 -26.74
CA LEU A 79 54.26 14.15 -25.64
C LEU A 79 53.63 15.46 -26.10
N PHE A 80 52.82 16.08 -25.25
CA PHE A 80 52.87 17.54 -25.03
C PHE A 80 52.52 17.88 -23.57
N ARG A 81 53.54 18.32 -22.82
CA ARG A 81 53.42 19.21 -21.66
C ARG A 81 53.41 20.63 -22.22
N THR A 82 52.54 21.52 -21.72
CA THR A 82 52.96 22.77 -21.07
C THR A 82 51.80 23.53 -20.41
N ARG A 83 52.16 24.17 -19.30
CA ARG A 83 51.42 25.08 -18.41
C ARG A 83 50.81 26.31 -19.11
N GLY A 84 49.79 26.88 -18.49
CA GLY A 84 49.39 28.29 -18.68
C GLY A 84 48.47 28.79 -17.55
N THR A 85 49.03 29.60 -16.66
CA THR A 85 48.35 30.41 -15.62
C THR A 85 48.02 31.81 -16.15
N ALA A 86 46.81 32.34 -15.89
CA ALA A 86 46.48 33.77 -15.68
C ALA A 86 44.96 33.88 -15.39
N ARG A 87 44.45 34.41 -14.26
CA ARG A 87 44.43 35.79 -13.71
C ARG A 87 43.43 36.74 -14.42
N THR A 88 42.27 36.88 -13.76
CA THR A 88 41.32 38.02 -13.62
C THR A 88 41.30 39.19 -14.62
N THR A 89 40.09 39.56 -15.07
CA THR A 89 39.61 40.94 -15.28
C THR A 89 38.08 41.06 -15.14
N HIS A 90 37.60 42.08 -14.41
CA HIS A 90 36.21 42.60 -14.35
C HIS A 90 35.93 43.58 -15.51
N PRO A 91 34.67 44.00 -15.80
CA PRO A 91 34.08 45.26 -15.25
C PRO A 91 32.50 45.19 -15.11
N PRO A 92 31.70 46.29 -14.96
CA PRO A 92 31.07 46.66 -13.67
C PRO A 92 29.56 47.02 -13.69
N GLY A 93 28.94 47.07 -12.48
CA GLY A 93 28.08 48.19 -12.05
C GLY A 93 26.54 48.08 -12.12
N ALA A 94 25.88 47.93 -10.96
CA ALA A 94 24.84 48.84 -10.42
C ALA A 94 24.37 48.38 -9.01
N ALA A 95 24.35 49.30 -8.05
CA ALA A 95 23.96 49.13 -6.64
C ALA A 95 22.42 49.24 -6.46
N PRO A 96 21.78 49.03 -5.27
CA PRO A 96 22.10 49.72 -4.00
C PRO A 96 21.86 48.98 -2.65
N LEU A 97 22.58 49.50 -1.63
CA LEU A 97 22.24 49.75 -0.21
C LEU A 97 22.05 48.60 0.83
N ARG A 98 22.83 48.78 1.90
CA ARG A 98 22.96 48.14 3.24
C ARG A 98 21.98 48.79 4.25
N PRO A 99 21.73 48.27 5.50
CA PRO A 99 22.71 47.81 6.53
C PRO A 99 22.37 46.47 7.23
N ASP A 100 23.36 45.62 7.53
CA ASP A 100 24.14 45.51 8.80
C ASP A 100 23.28 45.21 10.06
N VAL A 101 23.45 44.03 10.69
CA VAL A 101 24.31 43.80 11.88
C VAL A 101 24.06 42.40 12.48
N ALA A 102 25.20 41.78 12.80
CA ALA A 102 25.51 40.58 13.57
C ALA A 102 24.47 39.97 14.53
N ARG A 103 24.44 38.63 14.48
CA ARG A 103 23.79 37.71 15.41
C ARG A 103 24.89 36.98 16.21
N ARG A 104 24.91 37.12 17.54
CA ARG A 104 25.35 36.06 18.47
C ARG A 104 25.03 36.38 19.94
N GLU A 105 24.59 35.32 20.62
CA GLU A 105 24.71 35.00 22.05
C GLU A 105 23.59 35.32 23.07
N ALA A 106 23.17 34.20 23.71
CA ALA A 106 22.91 33.96 25.12
C ALA A 106 21.52 34.28 25.77
N SER A 107 20.82 33.18 26.06
CA SER A 107 20.47 32.67 27.40
C SER A 107 19.87 33.59 28.50
N ALA A 108 18.76 33.07 29.06
CA ALA A 108 18.47 32.87 30.51
C ALA A 108 17.45 33.78 31.23
N ARG A 109 16.46 33.07 31.86
CA ARG A 109 15.68 33.36 33.09
C ARG A 109 14.76 34.60 33.01
N SER A 110 13.56 34.68 33.61
CA SER A 110 13.16 34.41 35.01
C SER A 110 11.64 34.72 35.14
N VAL A 111 10.83 33.93 35.88
CA VAL A 111 10.23 34.31 37.20
C VAL A 111 8.83 34.99 37.17
N TRP A 112 7.85 34.35 37.83
CA TRP A 112 6.62 34.92 38.45
C TRP A 112 6.99 35.70 39.74
N PRO A 113 6.22 36.67 40.33
CA PRO A 113 4.74 36.63 40.53
C PRO A 113 4.01 38.00 40.67
N GLY A 114 2.67 37.98 40.92
CA GLY A 114 2.05 38.84 41.95
C GLY A 114 1.03 39.95 41.55
N ALA A 115 -0.24 39.72 41.95
CA ALA A 115 -1.18 40.59 42.69
C ALA A 115 -1.69 41.97 42.17
N ASP A 116 -3.04 42.11 42.23
CA ASP A 116 -3.86 43.16 42.87
C ASP A 116 -4.94 43.94 42.08
N ALA A 117 -6.02 44.21 42.85
CA ALA A 117 -7.17 45.15 42.75
C ALA A 117 -8.44 44.66 41.99
N ALA A 118 -9.67 44.56 42.52
CA ALA A 118 -10.46 45.04 43.69
C ALA A 118 -11.69 45.89 43.25
N ALA A 119 -12.76 45.80 44.08
CA ALA A 119 -14.03 46.57 44.14
C ALA A 119 -15.27 45.90 43.48
N ASN A 120 -16.49 45.84 44.06
CA ASN A 120 -17.08 46.50 45.22
C ASN A 120 -18.49 45.93 45.57
N ARG A 121 -18.94 46.21 46.82
CA ARG A 121 -20.31 46.14 47.44
C ARG A 121 -20.76 44.80 48.06
N ALA A 122 -21.47 44.76 49.19
CA ALA A 122 -21.67 45.62 50.37
C ALA A 122 -22.47 44.77 51.38
N ALA A 123 -22.18 44.86 52.68
CA ALA A 123 -22.83 44.11 53.75
C ALA A 123 -23.59 45.03 54.73
N ALA A 124 -24.70 44.53 55.27
CA ALA A 124 -25.31 44.75 56.60
C ALA A 124 -26.80 44.32 56.51
N SER A 125 -27.53 43.82 57.52
CA SER A 125 -27.31 43.22 58.83
C SER A 125 -28.70 42.76 59.33
N LEU A 126 -28.75 41.64 60.07
CA LEU A 126 -29.66 41.28 61.18
C LEU A 126 -31.16 41.65 61.14
N VAL A 127 -32.03 40.65 61.35
CA VAL A 127 -32.89 40.51 62.57
C VAL A 127 -33.34 39.05 62.70
N ALA A 128 -33.16 38.48 63.89
CA ALA A 128 -33.79 37.24 64.33
C ALA A 128 -35.08 37.56 65.09
N SER A 129 -36.16 36.84 64.79
CA SER A 129 -37.33 36.70 65.66
C SER A 129 -37.91 35.29 65.49
N GLY A 130 -38.19 34.64 66.61
CA GLY A 130 -38.65 33.25 66.67
C GLY A 130 -40.15 33.09 66.89
N GLY A 131 -40.66 31.94 66.42
CA GLY A 131 -41.89 31.25 66.85
C GLY A 131 -43.07 31.34 65.86
N PRO A 132 -44.04 30.38 65.87
CA PRO A 132 -44.03 29.00 66.36
C PRO A 132 -44.30 27.96 65.24
N ALA A 133 -44.31 26.69 65.62
CA ALA A 133 -44.44 25.52 64.75
C ALA A 133 -45.82 25.35 64.09
N GLU A 134 -45.86 25.26 62.75
CA GLU A 134 -47.01 24.71 62.02
C GLU A 134 -46.59 23.81 60.85
N ALA A 135 -47.18 22.62 60.85
CA ALA A 135 -47.39 21.66 59.76
C ALA A 135 -46.24 21.39 58.76
N ARG A 136 -45.48 20.32 59.03
CA ARG A 136 -44.74 19.56 57.99
C ARG A 136 -45.73 18.96 56.98
N PHE A 137 -45.91 19.60 55.84
CA PHE A 137 -46.31 18.89 54.63
C PHE A 137 -45.17 17.94 54.24
N LYS A 138 -45.45 16.64 54.16
CA LYS A 138 -44.57 15.68 53.49
C LYS A 138 -44.36 16.20 52.06
N ARG A 139 -43.15 16.70 51.74
CA ARG A 139 -42.73 16.80 50.33
C ARG A 139 -42.87 15.40 49.76
N GLN A 140 -43.86 15.20 48.89
CA GLN A 140 -43.81 14.07 47.97
C GLN A 140 -42.49 14.23 47.22
N THR A 141 -41.57 13.29 47.45
CA THR A 141 -40.44 13.10 46.55
C THR A 141 -41.05 12.95 45.17
N PRO A 142 -40.67 13.78 44.18
CA PRO A 142 -41.10 13.56 42.80
C PRO A 142 -40.82 12.10 42.46
N PRO A 143 -41.74 11.39 41.78
CA PRO A 143 -41.45 10.05 41.30
C PRO A 143 -40.10 10.09 40.57
N VAL A 144 -39.22 9.16 40.92
CA VAL A 144 -37.97 8.96 40.17
C VAL A 144 -38.41 8.52 38.79
N HIS A 145 -38.38 9.46 37.85
CA HIS A 145 -38.75 9.20 36.46
C HIS A 145 -37.67 8.28 35.90
N ASP A 146 -38.07 7.10 35.42
CA ASP A 146 -37.14 6.18 34.81
C ASP A 146 -36.70 6.75 33.46
N SER A 147 -35.43 7.10 33.34
CA SER A 147 -34.85 7.67 32.13
C SER A 147 -34.92 6.73 30.91
N PHE A 148 -35.07 5.42 31.15
CA PHE A 148 -35.30 4.45 30.07
C PHE A 148 -36.71 4.61 29.48
N GLU A 149 -37.70 4.95 30.29
CA GLU A 149 -39.08 5.19 29.86
C GLU A 149 -39.16 6.39 28.90
N ASP A 150 -38.38 7.45 29.14
CA ASP A 150 -38.32 8.64 28.27
C ASP A 150 -37.83 8.31 26.85
N THR A 151 -36.81 7.44 26.75
CA THR A 151 -36.21 7.02 25.47
C THR A 151 -37.14 6.07 24.73
N GLN A 152 -37.74 5.09 25.44
CA GLN A 152 -38.76 4.24 24.85
C GLN A 152 -39.96 5.07 24.34
N GLN A 153 -40.40 6.06 25.11
CA GLN A 153 -41.50 6.95 24.72
C GLN A 153 -41.11 7.89 23.56
N ALA A 154 -39.84 8.26 23.42
CA ALA A 154 -39.34 8.98 22.25
C ALA A 154 -39.55 8.15 20.97
N TYR A 155 -39.20 6.86 20.99
CA TYR A 155 -39.41 5.97 19.86
C TYR A 155 -40.88 5.62 19.63
N ALA A 156 -41.60 5.25 20.69
CA ALA A 156 -42.98 4.74 20.60
C ALA A 156 -44.01 5.82 20.24
N GLY A 157 -43.73 7.10 20.54
CA GLY A 157 -44.71 8.19 20.40
C GLY A 157 -45.27 8.41 18.99
N SER A 158 -44.48 8.09 17.96
CA SER A 158 -44.91 8.15 16.54
C SER A 158 -44.84 6.78 15.84
N ALA A 159 -44.55 5.70 16.55
CA ALA A 159 -44.46 4.36 15.98
C ALA A 159 -45.84 3.75 15.75
N ALA A 160 -46.01 3.06 14.62
CA ALA A 160 -47.16 2.24 14.30
C ALA A 160 -47.11 0.83 14.93
N GLY A 161 -45.97 0.45 15.51
CA GLY A 161 -45.80 -0.81 16.24
C GLY A 161 -44.39 -0.98 16.80
N GLN A 162 -44.22 -1.92 17.73
CA GLN A 162 -42.94 -2.33 18.30
C GLN A 162 -42.96 -3.83 18.62
N ASN A 163 -41.80 -4.49 18.67
CA ASN A 163 -41.71 -5.92 19.06
C ASN A 163 -41.41 -6.13 20.55
N GLY A 164 -40.97 -5.08 21.26
CA GLY A 164 -40.64 -5.12 22.69
C GLY A 164 -39.44 -5.99 23.04
N LEU A 165 -38.60 -6.42 22.08
CA LEU A 165 -37.41 -7.25 22.36
C LEU A 165 -36.22 -6.37 22.75
N ASN A 166 -36.25 -5.83 23.96
CA ASN A 166 -35.16 -5.03 24.54
C ASN A 166 -34.03 -5.91 25.12
N VAL A 167 -32.93 -5.28 25.54
CA VAL A 167 -31.75 -5.96 26.09
C VAL A 167 -32.08 -6.86 27.29
N GLU A 168 -32.96 -6.43 28.20
CA GLU A 168 -33.38 -7.24 29.36
C GLU A 168 -34.06 -8.56 28.97
N ILE A 169 -34.89 -8.52 27.92
CA ILE A 169 -35.55 -9.71 27.37
C ILE A 169 -34.54 -10.61 26.65
N LEU A 170 -33.56 -10.02 25.96
CA LEU A 170 -32.48 -10.77 25.30
C LEU A 170 -31.55 -11.44 26.33
N ASP A 171 -31.21 -10.76 27.43
CA ASP A 171 -30.43 -11.33 28.55
C ASP A 171 -31.18 -12.45 29.25
N SER A 172 -32.48 -12.25 29.48
CA SER A 172 -33.36 -13.29 30.01
C SER A 172 -33.37 -14.53 29.10
N ALA A 173 -33.39 -14.35 27.78
CA ALA A 173 -33.28 -15.44 26.82
C ALA A 173 -31.88 -16.10 26.85
N ALA A 174 -30.84 -15.32 27.06
CA ALA A 174 -29.46 -15.78 27.24
C ALA A 174 -29.22 -16.48 28.58
N THR A 175 -30.20 -16.49 29.50
CA THR A 175 -30.09 -17.08 30.85
C THR A 175 -28.92 -16.54 31.68
N GLN A 176 -28.43 -15.34 31.34
CA GLN A 176 -27.31 -14.65 31.97
C GLN A 176 -27.69 -13.18 32.09
N PRO A 177 -27.96 -12.67 33.31
CA PRO A 177 -28.20 -11.25 33.53
C PRO A 177 -27.01 -10.42 33.03
N ASP A 178 -27.30 -9.28 32.42
CA ASP A 178 -26.35 -8.22 32.05
C ASP A 178 -25.26 -8.65 31.05
N VAL A 179 -25.43 -9.80 30.36
CA VAL A 179 -24.40 -10.31 29.44
C VAL A 179 -24.35 -9.49 28.14
N LEU A 180 -25.40 -8.71 27.85
CA LEU A 180 -25.54 -7.90 26.65
C LEU A 180 -25.50 -6.37 26.88
N ASP A 181 -25.36 -5.90 28.12
CA ASP A 181 -25.43 -4.46 28.47
C ASP A 181 -24.45 -3.59 27.67
N ASP A 182 -23.24 -4.08 27.42
CA ASP A 182 -22.20 -3.39 26.64
C ASP A 182 -22.07 -3.95 25.21
N GLN A 183 -23.11 -4.61 24.68
CA GLN A 183 -23.08 -5.32 23.40
C GLN A 183 -24.05 -4.73 22.36
N CYS A 184 -24.42 -3.46 22.50
CA CYS A 184 -25.44 -2.82 21.66
C CYS A 184 -25.08 -2.83 20.16
N ALA A 185 -23.82 -2.55 19.81
CA ALA A 185 -23.38 -2.63 18.43
C ALA A 185 -23.33 -4.08 17.94
N GLY A 186 -22.80 -5.00 18.74
CA GLY A 186 -22.80 -6.44 18.40
C GLY A 186 -24.20 -6.97 18.07
N LEU A 187 -25.21 -6.53 18.82
CA LEU A 187 -26.63 -6.87 18.58
C LEU A 187 -27.20 -6.19 17.32
N ALA A 188 -26.97 -4.89 17.14
CA ALA A 188 -27.36 -4.15 15.95
C ALA A 188 -26.82 -4.85 14.69
N TRP A 189 -25.51 -5.06 14.65
CA TRP A 189 -24.84 -5.67 13.52
C TRP A 189 -25.30 -7.09 13.25
N LEU A 190 -25.52 -7.91 14.29
CA LEU A 190 -26.06 -9.25 14.09
C LEU A 190 -27.45 -9.20 13.43
N ALA A 191 -28.33 -8.28 13.83
CA ALA A 191 -29.63 -8.10 13.20
C ALA A 191 -29.49 -7.68 11.72
N MET A 192 -28.59 -6.74 11.41
CA MET A 192 -28.32 -6.32 10.03
C MET A 192 -27.80 -7.48 9.17
N HIS A 193 -26.86 -8.28 9.67
CA HIS A 193 -26.35 -9.47 8.97
C HIS A 193 -27.48 -10.45 8.62
N LYS A 194 -28.46 -10.67 9.51
CA LYS A 194 -29.60 -11.55 9.20
C LYS A 194 -30.44 -11.06 8.03
N ILE A 195 -30.60 -9.75 7.88
CA ILE A 195 -31.35 -9.17 6.76
C ILE A 195 -30.57 -9.37 5.47
N PHE A 196 -29.28 -9.05 5.48
CA PHE A 196 -28.45 -9.07 4.28
C PHE A 196 -28.12 -10.48 3.79
N GLU A 197 -28.06 -11.45 4.70
CA GLU A 197 -27.99 -12.88 4.36
C GLU A 197 -29.34 -13.44 3.83
N GLY A 198 -30.39 -12.62 3.71
CA GLY A 198 -31.73 -13.04 3.32
C GLY A 198 -32.42 -13.94 4.34
N ARG A 199 -31.91 -14.01 5.58
CA ARG A 199 -32.48 -14.80 6.68
C ARG A 199 -33.62 -14.08 7.39
N SER A 200 -33.80 -12.79 7.14
CA SER A 200 -34.90 -11.96 7.63
C SER A 200 -35.25 -10.90 6.61
N LEU A 201 -36.52 -10.51 6.53
CA LEU A 201 -36.97 -9.48 5.60
C LEU A 201 -36.77 -8.07 6.17
N ASP A 202 -36.82 -7.95 7.50
CA ASP A 202 -36.79 -6.68 8.20
C ASP A 202 -36.16 -6.76 9.62
N LEU A 203 -35.96 -5.61 10.25
CA LEU A 203 -35.36 -5.48 11.59
C LEU A 203 -36.19 -6.16 12.68
N MET A 204 -37.51 -6.10 12.63
CA MET A 204 -38.38 -6.79 13.60
C MET A 204 -38.24 -8.31 13.51
N GLY A 205 -38.19 -8.87 12.30
CA GLY A 205 -37.95 -10.31 12.08
C GLY A 205 -36.52 -10.74 12.44
N ALA A 206 -35.53 -9.91 12.13
CA ALA A 206 -34.13 -10.18 12.46
C ALA A 206 -33.90 -10.25 13.98
N THR A 207 -34.48 -9.33 14.74
CA THR A 207 -34.37 -9.30 16.20
C THR A 207 -35.12 -10.46 16.86
N ASP A 208 -36.29 -10.85 16.36
CA ASP A 208 -36.97 -12.09 16.77
C ASP A 208 -36.12 -13.34 16.49
N ALA A 209 -35.42 -13.39 15.35
CA ALA A 209 -34.50 -14.49 15.05
C ALA A 209 -33.30 -14.54 16.03
N VAL A 210 -32.74 -13.39 16.42
CA VAL A 210 -31.68 -13.32 17.45
C VAL A 210 -32.21 -13.81 18.80
N TYR A 211 -33.38 -13.31 19.24
CA TYR A 211 -34.03 -13.75 20.47
C TYR A 211 -34.22 -15.28 20.51
N ARG A 212 -34.74 -15.88 19.44
CA ARG A 212 -34.93 -17.34 19.36
C ARG A 212 -33.61 -18.12 19.45
N ARG A 213 -32.53 -17.60 18.85
CA ARG A 213 -31.19 -18.21 18.94
C ARG A 213 -30.60 -18.14 20.34
N LEU A 214 -30.85 -17.05 21.08
CA LEU A 214 -30.44 -16.93 22.48
C LEU A 214 -31.27 -17.85 23.39
N LEU A 215 -32.57 -17.94 23.14
CA LEU A 215 -33.48 -18.81 23.89
C LEU A 215 -33.11 -20.30 23.73
N ALA A 216 -32.72 -20.72 22.53
CA ALA A 216 -32.36 -22.10 22.21
C ALA A 216 -30.96 -22.49 22.79
N PRO A 217 -30.88 -23.49 23.71
CA PRO A 217 -29.61 -23.88 24.32
C PRO A 217 -28.52 -24.29 23.34
N SER A 218 -28.89 -24.89 22.20
CA SER A 218 -27.95 -25.38 21.18
C SER A 218 -27.23 -24.26 20.42
N THR A 219 -27.81 -23.06 20.32
CA THR A 219 -27.24 -21.94 19.57
C THR A 219 -26.78 -20.78 20.44
N ARG A 220 -27.20 -20.75 21.70
CA ARG A 220 -26.97 -19.63 22.64
C ARG A 220 -25.51 -19.21 22.72
N SER A 221 -24.59 -20.13 23.07
CA SER A 221 -23.16 -19.80 23.22
C SER A 221 -22.58 -19.22 21.94
N SER A 222 -22.79 -19.89 20.81
CA SER A 222 -22.29 -19.40 19.51
C SER A 222 -22.86 -18.03 19.13
N THR A 223 -24.08 -17.70 19.59
CA THR A 223 -24.72 -16.42 19.32
C THR A 223 -24.13 -15.32 20.21
N LEU A 224 -23.87 -15.60 21.49
CA LEU A 224 -23.16 -14.68 22.39
C LEU A 224 -21.73 -14.41 21.89
N ASP A 225 -21.04 -15.45 21.41
CA ASP A 225 -19.70 -15.30 20.85
C ASP A 225 -19.70 -14.48 19.55
N GLU A 226 -20.73 -14.66 18.70
CA GLU A 226 -20.94 -13.88 17.49
C GLU A 226 -21.23 -12.40 17.80
N ILE A 227 -22.09 -12.12 18.79
CA ILE A 227 -22.39 -10.76 19.27
C ILE A 227 -21.13 -10.08 19.78
N ARG A 228 -20.36 -10.74 20.66
CA ARG A 228 -19.10 -10.19 21.20
C ARG A 228 -18.07 -9.92 20.11
N ARG A 229 -17.95 -10.83 19.15
CA ARG A 229 -17.06 -10.66 18.00
C ARG A 229 -17.45 -9.42 17.19
N LEU A 230 -18.73 -9.23 16.92
CA LEU A 230 -19.23 -8.06 16.17
C LEU A 230 -19.09 -6.77 16.97
N GLN A 231 -19.34 -6.79 18.28
CA GLN A 231 -19.12 -5.65 19.18
C GLN A 231 -17.65 -5.21 19.15
N THR A 232 -16.71 -6.14 19.35
CA THR A 232 -15.28 -5.84 19.29
C THR A 232 -14.85 -5.37 17.90
N ALA A 233 -15.41 -5.92 16.83
CA ALA A 233 -15.14 -5.43 15.48
C ALA A 233 -15.58 -3.96 15.33
N TYR A 234 -16.80 -3.65 15.77
CA TYR A 234 -17.39 -2.32 15.68
C TYR A 234 -16.66 -1.24 16.49
N GLU A 235 -16.24 -1.56 17.72
CA GLU A 235 -15.46 -0.65 18.58
C GLU A 235 -14.18 -0.16 17.88
N ASN A 236 -13.60 -1.00 17.03
CA ASN A 236 -12.41 -0.66 16.27
C ASN A 236 -12.75 0.01 14.93
N VAL A 237 -13.78 -0.46 14.22
CA VAL A 237 -14.17 -0.01 12.88
C VAL A 237 -15.63 -0.40 12.62
N PRO A 238 -16.50 0.46 12.07
CA PRO A 238 -17.78 0.00 11.50
C PRO A 238 -17.52 -1.12 10.48
N PRO A 239 -18.08 -2.34 10.64
CA PRO A 239 -17.85 -3.42 9.69
C PRO A 239 -18.24 -3.02 8.26
N SER A 240 -17.23 -2.84 7.41
CA SER A 240 -17.44 -2.49 6.00
C SER A 240 -17.88 -3.67 5.13
N ASP A 241 -17.92 -4.89 5.68
CA ASP A 241 -18.21 -6.10 4.92
C ASP A 241 -19.65 -6.58 5.14
N LEU A 242 -20.54 -6.06 4.32
CA LEU A 242 -21.93 -6.45 4.26
C LEU A 242 -22.25 -7.02 2.88
N PRO A 243 -22.48 -8.35 2.74
CA PRO A 243 -22.61 -9.02 1.46
C PRO A 243 -23.65 -8.37 0.53
N GLY A 244 -23.23 -8.02 -0.69
CA GLY A 244 -24.08 -7.40 -1.70
C GLY A 244 -24.25 -5.88 -1.58
N TYR A 245 -24.09 -5.29 -0.39
CA TYR A 245 -24.33 -3.85 -0.20
C TYR A 245 -23.07 -3.01 -0.42
N GLU A 246 -23.27 -1.84 -1.03
CA GLU A 246 -22.24 -0.79 -1.18
C GLU A 246 -22.31 0.13 0.04
N MET A 247 -21.25 0.17 0.85
CA MET A 247 -21.16 1.05 2.00
C MET A 247 -20.92 2.49 1.53
N ARG A 248 -21.68 3.44 2.09
CA ARG A 248 -21.57 4.86 1.80
C ARG A 248 -21.54 5.64 3.10
N LEU A 249 -20.73 6.68 3.11
CA LEU A 249 -20.64 7.54 4.27
C LEU A 249 -21.75 8.57 4.24
N GLY A 250 -22.33 8.80 5.41
CA GLY A 250 -23.21 9.91 5.65
C GLY A 250 -22.45 11.15 6.10
N ARG A 251 -23.06 11.91 7.01
CA ARG A 251 -22.42 13.03 7.69
C ARG A 251 -21.88 12.63 9.06
N ASP A 252 -20.76 13.25 9.41
CA ASP A 252 -20.13 13.15 10.72
C ASP A 252 -20.58 14.30 11.64
N LYS A 253 -20.58 14.04 12.96
CA LYS A 253 -20.79 15.04 14.02
C LYS A 253 -22.08 15.85 13.87
N LEU A 254 -23.19 15.17 13.61
CA LEU A 254 -24.52 15.76 13.52
C LEU A 254 -25.04 16.09 14.93
N THR A 255 -24.93 17.35 15.33
CA THR A 255 -25.26 17.82 16.69
C THR A 255 -26.74 18.13 16.94
N THR A 256 -27.61 17.98 15.93
CA THR A 256 -29.04 18.28 16.06
C THR A 256 -29.90 17.24 15.36
N ALA A 257 -31.10 16.99 15.88
CA ALA A 257 -32.07 16.10 15.23
C ALA A 257 -32.42 16.54 13.81
N GLY A 258 -32.59 17.85 13.57
CA GLY A 258 -32.86 18.38 12.25
C GLY A 258 -31.75 18.06 11.24
N ALA A 259 -30.48 18.07 11.68
CA ALA A 259 -29.36 17.68 10.83
C ALA A 259 -29.39 16.19 10.49
N LEU A 260 -29.64 15.31 11.47
CA LEU A 260 -29.79 13.87 11.24
C LEU A 260 -31.00 13.55 10.33
N VAL A 261 -32.16 14.13 10.59
CA VAL A 261 -33.35 13.94 9.75
C VAL A 261 -33.12 14.44 8.33
N ASN A 262 -32.43 15.56 8.14
CA ASN A 262 -32.09 16.05 6.81
C ASN A 262 -31.10 15.14 6.08
N ASP A 263 -30.15 14.55 6.80
CA ASP A 263 -29.19 13.61 6.24
C ASP A 263 -29.89 12.30 5.80
N LEU A 264 -30.70 11.70 6.69
CA LEU A 264 -31.54 10.54 6.37
C LEU A 264 -32.46 10.83 5.17
N ARG A 265 -33.03 12.05 5.11
CA ARG A 265 -33.86 12.47 3.99
C ARG A 265 -33.07 12.48 2.70
N ARG A 266 -31.86 13.05 2.69
CA ARG A 266 -31.00 13.12 1.50
C ARG A 266 -30.73 11.73 0.95
N HIS A 267 -30.34 10.79 1.81
CA HIS A 267 -29.95 9.44 1.42
C HIS A 267 -31.14 8.55 1.04
N PHE A 268 -32.26 8.64 1.76
CA PHE A 268 -33.44 7.83 1.42
C PHE A 268 -34.32 8.41 0.31
N SER A 269 -34.22 9.71 -0.01
CA SER A 269 -35.10 10.33 -1.02
C SER A 269 -34.68 10.10 -2.47
N ALA A 270 -33.40 9.79 -2.72
CA ALA A 270 -32.87 9.72 -4.07
C ALA A 270 -31.96 8.50 -4.24
N SER A 271 -31.91 7.98 -5.47
CA SER A 271 -30.82 7.09 -5.87
C SER A 271 -29.55 7.93 -5.97
N LEU A 272 -28.49 7.51 -5.29
CA LEU A 272 -27.19 8.18 -5.32
C LEU A 272 -26.24 7.46 -6.28
N PRO A 273 -25.28 8.18 -6.89
CA PRO A 273 -24.26 7.58 -7.75
C PRO A 273 -23.61 6.34 -7.12
N SER A 274 -23.53 5.25 -7.87
CA SER A 274 -22.69 4.10 -7.47
C SER A 274 -21.22 4.47 -7.56
N GLN A 275 -20.39 3.91 -6.68
CA GLN A 275 -18.96 4.24 -6.63
C GLN A 275 -18.21 3.96 -7.96
N ASP A 276 -18.69 3.01 -8.78
CA ASP A 276 -18.16 2.75 -10.11
C ASP A 276 -18.49 3.81 -11.18
N GLY A 277 -19.36 4.79 -10.88
CA GLY A 277 -19.77 5.83 -11.82
C GLY A 277 -20.61 5.34 -13.00
N LEU A 278 -21.14 4.11 -12.96
CA LEU A 278 -21.92 3.52 -14.06
C LEU A 278 -23.43 3.68 -13.88
N GLY A 279 -23.89 3.97 -12.66
CA GLY A 279 -25.30 4.16 -12.38
C GLY A 279 -25.58 4.77 -11.02
N THR A 280 -26.76 4.48 -10.50
CA THR A 280 -27.21 4.92 -9.19
C THR A 280 -27.78 3.74 -8.41
N ALA A 281 -27.68 3.76 -7.09
CA ALA A 281 -28.33 2.82 -6.19
C ALA A 281 -28.98 3.58 -5.01
N GLN A 282 -30.05 3.03 -4.46
CA GLN A 282 -30.77 3.61 -3.33
C GLN A 282 -30.23 3.07 -2.03
N ASP A 283 -30.07 3.97 -1.06
CA ASP A 283 -29.77 3.59 0.31
C ASP A 283 -31.05 3.05 0.94
N THR A 284 -30.96 1.83 1.48
CA THR A 284 -32.11 1.16 2.12
C THR A 284 -31.89 0.89 3.59
N PHE A 285 -30.67 1.11 4.06
CA PHE A 285 -30.25 0.84 5.42
C PHE A 285 -29.27 1.91 5.87
N THR A 286 -29.29 2.23 7.15
CA THR A 286 -28.28 3.06 7.78
C THR A 286 -27.99 2.57 9.19
N ASP A 287 -26.72 2.63 9.56
CA ASP A 287 -26.26 2.62 10.92
C ASP A 287 -26.15 4.08 11.39
N VAL A 288 -26.63 4.36 12.59
CA VAL A 288 -26.49 5.65 13.25
C VAL A 288 -25.80 5.44 14.59
N THR A 289 -24.56 5.91 14.68
CA THR A 289 -23.82 5.93 15.93
C THR A 289 -24.20 7.18 16.72
N LEU A 290 -24.72 7.02 17.92
CA LEU A 290 -24.99 8.08 18.88
C LEU A 290 -23.78 8.27 19.79
N SER A 291 -23.38 9.51 20.07
CA SER A 291 -22.50 9.85 21.19
C SER A 291 -23.28 10.57 22.27
N PHE A 292 -22.87 10.33 23.50
CA PHE A 292 -23.44 10.98 24.68
C PHE A 292 -22.41 11.88 25.38
N GLY A 293 -22.86 12.66 26.37
CA GLY A 293 -22.03 13.66 27.06
C GLY A 293 -20.82 13.09 27.82
N GLU A 294 -20.85 11.80 28.16
CA GLU A 294 -19.77 11.11 28.87
C GLU A 294 -18.77 10.40 27.93
N GLY A 295 -18.93 10.55 26.61
CA GLY A 295 -18.06 9.93 25.61
C GLY A 295 -18.38 8.46 25.32
N SER A 296 -19.49 7.94 25.83
CA SER A 296 -20.02 6.63 25.44
C SER A 296 -20.73 6.70 24.09
N HIS A 297 -20.71 5.57 23.37
CA HIS A 297 -21.31 5.43 22.05
C HIS A 297 -22.39 4.35 22.06
N HIS A 298 -23.43 4.53 21.24
CA HIS A 298 -24.52 3.58 21.07
C HIS A 298 -24.90 3.46 19.59
N ALA A 299 -25.14 2.25 19.09
CA ALA A 299 -25.53 2.04 17.69
C ALA A 299 -27.04 1.81 17.59
N ILE A 300 -27.68 2.49 16.63
CA ILE A 300 -29.06 2.21 16.22
C ILE A 300 -29.10 1.96 14.71
N LEU A 301 -30.02 1.11 14.27
CA LEU A 301 -30.19 0.81 12.86
C LEU A 301 -31.51 1.38 12.35
N ILE A 302 -31.52 1.88 11.12
CA ILE A 302 -32.74 2.28 10.43
C ILE A 302 -32.79 1.61 9.08
N GLN A 303 -33.89 0.90 8.82
CA GLN A 303 -34.19 0.24 7.56
C GLN A 303 -35.39 0.90 6.88
N ARG A 304 -35.27 1.13 5.57
CA ARG A 304 -36.38 1.50 4.70
C ARG A 304 -37.04 0.23 4.14
N VAL A 305 -38.32 0.02 4.45
CA VAL A 305 -39.13 -1.17 4.14
C VAL A 305 -40.28 -0.79 3.20
N ASN A 306 -40.81 -1.74 2.41
CA ASN A 306 -41.95 -1.52 1.49
C ASN A 306 -41.76 -0.34 0.54
N ARG A 307 -40.61 -0.29 -0.12
CA ARG A 307 -40.15 0.82 -0.95
C ARG A 307 -41.15 1.22 -2.04
N SER A 308 -41.41 2.51 -2.14
CA SER A 308 -42.18 3.12 -3.22
C SER A 308 -41.36 4.19 -3.96
N ALA A 309 -41.97 4.80 -4.99
CA ALA A 309 -41.36 5.91 -5.71
C ALA A 309 -41.24 7.19 -4.85
N ASP A 310 -42.01 7.31 -3.78
CA ASP A 310 -41.96 8.44 -2.85
C ASP A 310 -41.58 7.92 -1.46
N TYR A 311 -40.31 8.11 -1.09
CA TYR A 311 -39.76 7.68 0.20
C TYR A 311 -40.60 8.12 1.40
N ARG A 312 -41.34 9.23 1.30
CA ARG A 312 -42.20 9.74 2.38
C ARG A 312 -43.31 8.77 2.76
N ASN A 313 -43.75 7.93 1.82
CA ASN A 313 -44.84 6.96 2.02
C ASN A 313 -44.34 5.57 2.42
N ASP A 314 -43.03 5.37 2.46
CA ASP A 314 -42.45 4.06 2.74
C ASP A 314 -42.57 3.73 4.23
N GLU A 315 -42.43 2.44 4.54
CA GLU A 315 -42.33 2.01 5.93
C GLU A 315 -40.88 2.14 6.38
N TYR A 316 -40.67 2.52 7.63
CA TYR A 316 -39.34 2.55 8.24
C TYR A 316 -39.33 1.69 9.49
N GLN A 317 -38.25 0.96 9.71
CA GLN A 317 -38.01 0.28 10.97
C GLN A 317 -36.75 0.84 11.62
N LEU A 318 -36.81 1.11 12.91
CA LEU A 318 -35.68 1.52 13.73
C LEU A 318 -35.42 0.42 14.77
N TYR A 319 -34.17 -0.01 14.91
CA TYR A 319 -33.77 -0.95 15.95
C TYR A 319 -32.75 -0.31 16.88
N ASP A 320 -33.06 -0.37 18.17
CA ASP A 320 -32.21 0.05 19.27
C ASP A 320 -32.10 -1.11 20.25
N ALA A 321 -30.90 -1.66 20.46
CA ALA A 321 -30.72 -2.87 21.26
C ALA A 321 -31.26 -2.74 22.70
N SER A 322 -31.26 -1.53 23.27
CA SER A 322 -31.74 -1.27 24.62
C SER A 322 -33.27 -1.14 24.70
N HIS A 323 -33.97 -0.96 23.57
CA HIS A 323 -35.40 -0.62 23.55
C HIS A 323 -36.25 -1.49 22.62
N GLY A 324 -35.62 -2.26 21.72
CA GLY A 324 -36.28 -3.11 20.72
C GLY A 324 -36.41 -2.46 19.35
N ALA A 325 -37.23 -3.07 18.48
CA ALA A 325 -37.48 -2.58 17.14
C ALA A 325 -38.86 -1.91 17.02
N PHE A 326 -38.89 -0.78 16.32
CA PHE A 326 -40.04 0.10 16.13
C PHE A 326 -40.34 0.25 14.64
N ARG A 327 -41.63 0.34 14.29
CA ARG A 327 -42.11 0.50 12.91
C ARG A 327 -42.81 1.83 12.74
N TYR A 328 -42.51 2.56 11.66
CA TYR A 328 -43.07 3.87 11.35
C TYR A 328 -43.74 3.86 9.98
N GLN A 329 -44.95 4.40 9.91
CA GLN A 329 -45.66 4.62 8.64
C GLN A 329 -45.25 5.99 8.09
N GLY A 330 -44.33 5.97 7.12
CA GLY A 330 -43.81 7.18 6.47
C GLY A 330 -42.60 7.80 7.18
N PHE A 331 -41.85 8.58 6.39
CA PHE A 331 -40.60 9.21 6.85
C PHE A 331 -40.82 10.27 7.92
N ASP A 332 -41.96 10.99 7.89
CA ASP A 332 -42.26 12.05 8.86
C ASP A 332 -42.48 11.48 10.27
N SER A 333 -43.05 10.28 10.38
CA SER A 333 -43.23 9.56 11.65
C SER A 333 -41.87 9.14 12.23
N LEU A 334 -40.95 8.65 11.40
CA LEU A 334 -39.56 8.38 11.80
C LEU A 334 -38.85 9.67 12.23
N GLY A 335 -38.97 10.74 11.45
CA GLY A 335 -38.38 12.04 11.77
C GLY A 335 -38.88 12.60 13.10
N THR A 336 -40.16 12.41 13.42
CA THR A 336 -40.75 12.78 14.72
C THR A 336 -40.11 12.00 15.88
N ALA A 337 -39.86 10.70 15.71
CA ALA A 337 -39.19 9.88 16.72
C ALA A 337 -37.74 10.34 16.95
N ILE A 338 -37.00 10.65 15.88
CA ILE A 338 -35.62 11.15 15.98
C ILE A 338 -35.56 12.52 16.67
N ASN A 339 -36.52 13.42 16.39
CA ASN A 339 -36.61 14.69 17.12
C ASN A 339 -36.85 14.46 18.62
N ALA A 340 -37.80 13.59 18.96
CA ALA A 340 -38.05 13.23 20.36
C ALA A 340 -36.84 12.56 21.02
N LEU A 341 -36.06 11.76 20.28
CA LEU A 341 -34.84 11.12 20.76
C LEU A 341 -33.81 12.16 21.22
N TYR A 342 -33.56 13.22 20.46
CA TYR A 342 -32.66 14.29 20.87
C TYR A 342 -33.23 15.15 22.03
N GLU A 343 -34.54 15.38 22.07
CA GLU A 343 -35.16 16.23 23.09
C GLU A 343 -35.22 15.57 24.47
N ARG A 344 -35.49 14.26 24.51
CA ARG A 344 -35.74 13.52 25.77
C ARG A 344 -35.07 12.16 25.89
N GLY A 345 -34.58 11.58 24.80
CA GLY A 345 -33.89 10.29 24.86
C GLY A 345 -32.51 10.39 25.51
N TYR A 346 -32.05 9.27 26.07
CA TYR A 346 -30.72 9.07 26.65
C TYR A 346 -30.29 10.13 27.69
N ARG A 347 -31.24 10.80 28.38
CA ARG A 347 -30.93 11.85 29.37
C ARG A 347 -30.08 11.35 30.54
N SER A 348 -30.22 10.08 30.93
CA SER A 348 -29.36 9.42 31.93
C SER A 348 -27.90 9.36 31.51
N PHE A 349 -27.61 9.39 30.21
CA PHE A 349 -26.27 9.40 29.64
C PHE A 349 -25.81 10.81 29.23
N GLY A 350 -26.57 11.85 29.62
CA GLY A 350 -26.31 13.24 29.23
C GLY A 350 -26.96 13.67 27.91
N GLY A 351 -27.80 12.82 27.31
CA GLY A 351 -28.49 13.07 26.04
C GLY A 351 -27.58 12.85 24.82
N VAL A 352 -28.20 12.83 23.63
CA VAL A 352 -27.47 12.71 22.36
C VAL A 352 -26.75 14.02 22.06
N THR A 353 -25.41 14.00 22.03
CA THR A 353 -24.58 15.18 21.74
C THR A 353 -24.21 15.26 20.27
N GLU A 354 -23.90 14.11 19.66
CA GLU A 354 -23.41 14.00 18.28
C GLU A 354 -23.90 12.68 17.68
N THR A 355 -24.10 12.64 16.36
CA THR A 355 -24.32 11.39 15.62
C THR A 355 -23.46 11.29 14.37
N TRP A 356 -23.16 10.04 13.99
CA TRP A 356 -22.51 9.67 12.73
C TRP A 356 -23.41 8.70 11.99
N THR A 357 -23.36 8.73 10.67
CA THR A 357 -24.25 7.95 9.81
C THR A 357 -23.46 7.18 8.77
N THR A 358 -23.76 5.90 8.62
CA THR A 358 -23.23 5.05 7.55
C THR A 358 -24.40 4.41 6.83
N TYR A 359 -24.48 4.60 5.52
CA TYR A 359 -25.55 4.09 4.66
C TYR A 359 -25.12 2.87 3.88
N TYR A 360 -26.08 2.03 3.53
CA TYR A 360 -25.86 0.84 2.72
C TYR A 360 -26.81 0.83 1.54
N ALA A 361 -26.23 0.93 0.34
CA ALA A 361 -26.97 0.95 -0.90
C ALA A 361 -27.30 -0.48 -1.36
N ASP A 362 -28.57 -0.71 -1.68
CA ASP A 362 -29.05 -2.02 -2.13
C ASP A 362 -28.73 -2.21 -3.62
N PRO A 363 -27.93 -3.22 -4.00
CA PRO A 363 -27.59 -3.49 -5.39
C PRO A 363 -28.83 -3.80 -6.24
N LEU A 364 -29.90 -4.34 -5.65
CA LEU A 364 -31.15 -4.66 -6.34
C LEU A 364 -31.91 -3.41 -6.81
N THR A 365 -31.55 -2.24 -6.28
CA THR A 365 -32.13 -0.95 -6.70
C THR A 365 -31.33 -0.26 -7.79
N TRP A 366 -30.22 -0.88 -8.22
CA TRP A 366 -29.30 -0.23 -9.13
C TRP A 366 -29.92 0.05 -10.50
N ARG A 367 -29.58 1.22 -11.04
CA ARG A 367 -29.99 1.66 -12.38
C ARG A 367 -28.81 2.31 -13.09
N ALA A 368 -28.50 1.83 -14.29
CA ALA A 368 -27.49 2.42 -15.16
C ALA A 368 -27.84 3.87 -15.53
N TYR A 369 -26.82 4.71 -15.74
CA TYR A 369 -27.02 6.03 -16.34
C TYR A 369 -27.48 5.92 -17.80
N THR A 370 -28.18 6.95 -18.27
CA THR A 370 -28.68 7.00 -19.65
C THR A 370 -27.53 6.91 -20.66
N GLY A 371 -27.63 5.98 -21.61
CA GLY A 371 -26.61 5.79 -22.65
C GLY A 371 -25.42 4.93 -22.21
N LEU A 372 -25.41 4.40 -20.99
CA LEU A 372 -24.45 3.39 -20.56
C LEU A 372 -25.10 2.01 -20.58
N ALA A 373 -24.38 1.03 -21.12
CA ALA A 373 -24.83 -0.36 -21.05
C ALA A 373 -24.69 -0.87 -19.60
N PRO A 374 -25.68 -1.63 -19.09
CA PRO A 374 -25.49 -2.39 -17.85
C PRO A 374 -24.28 -3.30 -18.01
N ASP A 375 -23.25 -3.10 -17.22
CA ASP A 375 -22.07 -3.96 -17.25
C ASP A 375 -22.44 -5.30 -16.59
N ALA A 376 -22.55 -6.36 -17.39
CA ALA A 376 -22.87 -7.71 -16.92
C ALA A 376 -21.83 -8.26 -15.93
N TYR A 377 -20.63 -7.66 -15.87
CA TYR A 377 -19.51 -8.10 -15.06
C TYR A 377 -19.40 -7.40 -13.70
N ARG A 378 -20.27 -6.42 -13.45
CA ARG A 378 -20.30 -5.60 -12.23
C ARG A 378 -20.40 -6.43 -10.95
N GLU A 379 -21.36 -7.35 -10.87
CA GLU A 379 -21.65 -8.09 -9.63
C GLU A 379 -20.54 -9.08 -9.25
N MET A 380 -19.87 -9.69 -10.23
CA MET A 380 -18.87 -10.74 -9.96
C MET A 380 -17.60 -10.16 -9.32
N MET A 381 -17.14 -9.01 -9.81
CA MET A 381 -15.93 -8.34 -9.34
C MET A 381 -16.14 -7.59 -8.03
N GLN A 382 -17.26 -6.88 -7.93
CA GLN A 382 -17.58 -6.07 -6.76
C GLN A 382 -17.73 -6.90 -5.48
N ASN A 383 -18.12 -8.17 -5.63
CA ASN A 383 -18.31 -9.08 -4.51
C ASN A 383 -17.10 -9.93 -4.15
N ALA A 384 -16.07 -9.94 -5.01
CA ALA A 384 -14.84 -10.63 -4.70
C ALA A 384 -14.07 -9.86 -3.62
N ALA A 385 -13.56 -10.60 -2.62
CA ALA A 385 -12.69 -10.06 -1.59
C ALA A 385 -11.30 -9.76 -2.17
N LEU A 386 -10.56 -8.82 -1.56
CA LEU A 386 -9.18 -8.49 -1.94
C LEU A 386 -8.29 -9.74 -1.98
N HIS A 387 -8.44 -10.69 -1.04
CA HIS A 387 -7.64 -11.91 -1.01
C HIS A 387 -7.80 -12.78 -2.27
N ALA A 388 -8.95 -12.73 -2.95
CA ALA A 388 -9.22 -13.54 -4.14
C ALA A 388 -8.29 -13.19 -5.32
N PHE A 389 -7.72 -11.99 -5.31
CA PHE A 389 -6.74 -11.51 -6.30
C PHE A 389 -5.31 -11.50 -5.75
N GLY A 390 -5.16 -11.82 -4.47
CA GLY A 390 -3.90 -11.99 -3.77
C GLY A 390 -3.36 -13.42 -3.77
N ASN A 391 -3.90 -14.36 -4.58
CA ASN A 391 -3.55 -15.79 -4.54
C ASN A 391 -2.05 -16.11 -4.74
N GLU A 392 -1.24 -15.18 -5.24
CA GLU A 392 0.24 -15.31 -5.29
C GLU A 392 0.92 -15.04 -3.94
N ARG A 393 0.19 -14.52 -2.95
CA ARG A 393 0.70 -14.25 -1.61
C ARG A 393 0.89 -15.56 -0.87
N THR A 394 2.08 -16.10 -1.01
CA THR A 394 2.60 -17.09 -0.08
C THR A 394 3.02 -16.34 1.19
N PRO A 395 2.58 -16.75 2.40
CA PRO A 395 3.04 -16.13 3.63
C PRO A 395 4.55 -16.02 3.63
N VAL A 396 5.08 -14.80 3.83
CA VAL A 396 6.53 -14.60 3.86
C VAL A 396 7.06 -15.26 5.12
N LEU A 397 7.72 -16.40 4.96
CA LEU A 397 8.26 -17.18 6.07
C LEU A 397 9.38 -16.42 6.79
N ALA A 398 9.51 -16.67 8.09
CA ALA A 398 10.59 -16.16 8.91
C ALA A 398 11.97 -16.52 8.32
N PRO A 399 13.00 -15.71 8.55
CA PRO A 399 14.32 -15.98 8.00
C PRO A 399 14.90 -17.28 8.58
N THR A 400 15.64 -18.03 7.78
CA THR A 400 16.30 -19.28 8.20
C THR A 400 17.44 -19.06 9.20
N ASP A 401 17.95 -17.83 9.35
CA ASP A 401 18.96 -17.45 10.36
C ASP A 401 18.49 -16.20 11.16
N PRO A 402 17.69 -16.38 12.23
CA PRO A 402 17.11 -15.28 13.01
C PRO A 402 18.12 -14.53 13.90
N GLY A 403 19.38 -14.98 13.98
CA GLY A 403 20.40 -14.40 14.87
C GLY A 403 20.96 -13.04 14.44
N GLN A 404 20.48 -12.46 13.35
CA GLN A 404 21.08 -11.30 12.71
C GLN A 404 20.04 -10.23 12.32
N LEU A 405 19.16 -9.89 13.26
CA LEU A 405 18.31 -8.70 13.10
C LEU A 405 19.20 -7.45 12.96
N PRO A 406 18.81 -6.47 12.14
CA PRO A 406 19.45 -5.16 12.16
C PRO A 406 19.40 -4.58 13.59
N PRO A 407 20.37 -3.72 13.96
CA PRO A 407 20.38 -3.09 15.27
C PRO A 407 19.05 -2.38 15.54
N PRO A 408 18.64 -2.25 16.82
CA PRO A 408 17.43 -1.52 17.16
C PRO A 408 17.43 -0.11 16.54
N PRO A 409 16.26 0.41 16.17
CA PRO A 409 16.10 1.75 15.63
C PRO A 409 16.75 2.81 16.53
N ASP A 410 17.30 3.87 15.95
CA ASP A 410 17.55 5.10 16.70
C ASP A 410 16.21 5.83 16.90
N PHE A 411 15.58 5.62 18.07
CA PHE A 411 14.22 6.09 18.38
C PHE A 411 14.11 7.61 18.58
N ASP A 412 15.24 8.30 18.71
CA ASP A 412 15.34 9.75 18.90
C ASP A 412 15.66 10.49 17.59
N GLN A 413 15.93 9.74 16.51
CA GLN A 413 15.83 10.32 15.19
C GLN A 413 14.37 10.49 14.84
N PRO A 414 13.96 11.70 14.42
CA PRO A 414 12.61 11.86 13.95
C PRO A 414 12.36 10.95 12.75
N GLY A 415 11.51 9.94 12.94
CA GLY A 415 10.63 9.49 11.86
C GLY A 415 9.95 10.75 11.30
N PRO A 416 9.80 10.85 9.97
CA PRO A 416 9.94 12.07 9.19
C PRO A 416 9.39 13.33 9.89
N SER A 417 10.18 13.97 10.77
CA SER A 417 9.84 15.29 11.33
C SER A 417 10.48 16.43 10.55
N GLY A 418 10.94 16.12 9.33
CA GLY A 418 11.29 17.08 8.29
C GLY A 418 10.25 17.14 7.16
N TRP A 419 9.13 16.42 7.27
CA TRP A 419 7.97 16.65 6.40
C TRP A 419 7.09 17.71 7.07
N ASP A 420 7.44 18.96 6.83
CA ASP A 420 6.74 20.16 7.30
C ASP A 420 5.47 20.47 6.48
N GLY A 421 4.99 19.51 5.66
CA GLY A 421 3.91 19.77 4.72
C GLY A 421 4.21 20.96 3.80
N GLY A 422 5.50 21.27 3.59
CA GLY A 422 5.96 22.41 2.82
C GLY A 422 5.40 22.38 1.41
N ALA A 423 4.98 23.56 0.92
CA ALA A 423 4.43 23.76 -0.40
C ALA A 423 5.42 23.34 -1.50
N ARG A 424 5.36 22.07 -1.92
CA ARG A 424 5.88 21.61 -3.20
C ARG A 424 4.71 21.08 -4.01
N THR A 425 4.28 21.91 -4.95
CA THR A 425 3.08 21.79 -5.79
C THR A 425 3.27 20.81 -6.96
N GLU A 426 3.98 19.70 -6.77
CA GLU A 426 4.34 18.81 -7.89
C GLU A 426 4.00 17.37 -7.52
N PHE A 427 2.81 16.92 -7.95
CA PHE A 427 2.33 15.54 -7.89
C PHE A 427 3.18 14.60 -8.75
N ARG A 428 4.46 14.43 -8.43
CA ARG A 428 5.34 13.44 -9.06
C ARG A 428 5.61 12.34 -8.05
N ARG A 429 5.52 11.06 -8.46
CA ARG A 429 6.29 10.00 -7.82
C ARG A 429 7.76 10.45 -7.85
N SER A 430 8.29 10.77 -6.67
CA SER A 430 9.50 11.59 -6.41
C SER A 430 10.69 11.27 -7.33
N THR A 431 11.08 12.25 -8.15
CA THR A 431 12.39 12.33 -8.80
C THR A 431 13.25 13.48 -8.25
N GLY A 432 12.94 13.96 -7.05
CA GLY A 432 13.69 15.04 -6.39
C GLY A 432 14.79 14.48 -5.48
N GLU A 433 15.99 15.03 -5.61
CA GLU A 433 17.00 14.98 -4.55
C GLU A 433 16.48 15.82 -3.35
N ASP A 434 16.82 15.36 -2.14
CA ASP A 434 16.50 15.92 -0.81
C ASP A 434 15.07 15.68 -0.28
N HIS A 435 14.81 14.48 0.30
CA HIS A 435 14.10 14.22 1.58
C HIS A 435 14.01 12.69 1.85
N PRO A 436 13.85 12.23 3.11
CA PRO A 436 14.02 10.81 3.45
C PRO A 436 12.80 9.98 3.02
N ASP A 437 12.77 9.57 1.75
CA ASP A 437 11.80 8.61 1.16
C ASP A 437 11.93 7.18 1.75
N HIS A 438 12.57 7.04 2.91
CA HIS A 438 12.69 5.83 3.71
C HIS A 438 12.33 6.16 5.15
N PRO A 439 11.04 6.25 5.52
CA PRO A 439 10.72 6.18 6.93
C PRO A 439 11.28 4.86 7.44
N PHE A 440 12.20 4.94 8.40
CA PHE A 440 12.82 3.75 8.98
C PHE A 440 11.73 2.76 9.46
N ALA A 441 10.63 3.29 10.01
CA ALA A 441 9.42 2.53 10.30
C ALA A 441 8.18 3.44 10.22
N LEU A 442 7.04 2.82 10.00
CA LEU A 442 5.71 3.37 10.27
C LEU A 442 5.20 2.82 11.60
N PHE A 443 4.34 3.57 12.28
CA PHE A 443 3.86 3.25 13.62
C PHE A 443 2.39 2.81 13.55
N ARG A 444 2.10 1.61 14.02
CA ARG A 444 0.73 1.08 14.07
C ARG A 444 0.29 0.86 15.51
N PRO A 445 -0.77 1.53 15.99
CA PRO A 445 -1.38 1.22 17.26
C PRO A 445 -2.28 0.00 17.15
N SER A 446 -2.29 -0.85 18.17
CA SER A 446 -3.20 -2.00 18.23
C SER A 446 -3.31 -2.53 19.65
N GLN A 447 -4.49 -3.05 20.02
CA GLN A 447 -4.71 -3.77 21.26
C GLN A 447 -4.32 -5.26 21.16
N THR A 448 -4.10 -5.77 19.93
CA THR A 448 -3.68 -7.16 19.68
C THR A 448 -2.26 -7.37 20.22
N SER A 449 -2.06 -8.45 20.99
CA SER A 449 -0.73 -8.79 21.51
C SER A 449 0.19 -9.37 20.43
N PRO A 450 1.51 -9.26 20.57
CA PRO A 450 2.45 -9.78 19.57
C PRO A 450 2.33 -11.29 19.31
N ALA A 451 2.01 -12.07 20.36
CA ALA A 451 1.77 -13.50 20.23
C ALA A 451 0.52 -13.78 19.40
N ARG A 452 -0.58 -13.05 19.66
CA ARG A 452 -1.81 -13.17 18.90
C ARG A 452 -1.64 -12.69 17.46
N LEU A 453 -0.87 -11.62 17.25
CA LEU A 453 -0.56 -11.10 15.92
C LEU A 453 0.24 -12.12 15.10
N LYS A 454 1.17 -12.85 15.75
CA LYS A 454 1.91 -13.95 15.11
C LYS A 454 0.99 -15.09 14.69
N GLU A 455 0.04 -15.50 15.54
CA GLU A 455 -0.97 -16.50 15.20
C GLU A 455 -1.85 -16.07 14.01
N GLN A 456 -2.14 -14.77 13.92
CA GLN A 456 -2.90 -14.16 12.81
C GLN A 456 -2.06 -13.92 11.55
N GLN A 457 -0.76 -14.21 11.58
CA GLN A 457 0.21 -13.93 10.52
C GLN A 457 0.33 -12.43 10.15
N GLY A 458 -0.13 -11.52 11.01
CA GLY A 458 -0.10 -10.08 10.78
C GLY A 458 -1.47 -9.42 10.94
N PHE A 459 -1.61 -8.23 10.37
CA PHE A 459 -2.88 -7.49 10.30
C PHE A 459 -3.49 -7.70 8.91
N SER A 460 -4.79 -7.99 8.83
CA SER A 460 -5.46 -8.19 7.54
C SER A 460 -6.90 -7.67 7.57
N VAL A 461 -7.26 -7.07 6.45
CA VAL A 461 -8.62 -6.69 6.01
C VAL A 461 -8.86 -7.19 4.58
N GLU A 462 -8.14 -8.23 4.14
CA GLU A 462 -8.26 -8.74 2.76
C GLU A 462 -9.60 -9.41 2.47
N ASP A 463 -10.40 -9.68 3.49
CA ASP A 463 -11.78 -10.14 3.35
C ASP A 463 -12.73 -9.01 2.91
N THR A 464 -12.29 -7.74 2.96
CA THR A 464 -13.09 -6.63 2.44
C THR A 464 -13.37 -6.82 0.95
N PRO A 465 -14.65 -6.81 0.52
CA PRO A 465 -15.03 -6.85 -0.89
C PRO A 465 -14.46 -5.65 -1.64
N LEU A 466 -14.08 -5.83 -2.90
CA LEU A 466 -13.56 -4.74 -3.73
C LEU A 466 -14.54 -3.55 -3.85
N ARG A 467 -15.86 -3.79 -3.84
CA ARG A 467 -16.84 -2.69 -3.83
C ARG A 467 -16.78 -1.79 -2.60
N ASN A 468 -16.26 -2.30 -1.48
CA ASN A 468 -16.09 -1.57 -0.23
C ASN A 468 -14.61 -1.28 0.06
N THR A 469 -13.72 -1.59 -0.90
CA THR A 469 -12.34 -1.11 -0.85
C THR A 469 -12.34 0.32 -1.38
N SER A 470 -11.99 1.29 -0.54
CA SER A 470 -12.01 2.72 -0.89
C SER A 470 -11.17 3.50 0.10
N LEU A 471 -10.23 4.30 -0.42
CA LEU A 471 -9.37 5.11 0.43
C LEU A 471 -10.13 6.30 1.05
N ASP A 472 -11.09 6.88 0.33
CA ASP A 472 -12.01 7.89 0.88
C ASP A 472 -12.88 7.29 1.99
N LEU A 473 -13.32 6.04 1.83
CA LEU A 473 -14.05 5.31 2.87
C LEU A 473 -13.19 5.10 4.12
N HIS A 474 -11.94 4.66 3.93
CA HIS A 474 -10.96 4.49 4.98
C HIS A 474 -10.69 5.79 5.76
N ASP A 475 -10.35 6.89 5.06
CA ASP A 475 -10.08 8.20 5.67
C ASP A 475 -11.26 8.71 6.49
N SER A 476 -12.49 8.48 6.03
CA SER A 476 -13.68 8.84 6.82
C SER A 476 -13.83 8.03 8.10
N ILE A 477 -13.61 6.72 8.05
CA ILE A 477 -13.71 5.88 9.24
C ILE A 477 -12.65 6.30 10.27
N VAL A 478 -11.41 6.47 9.81
CA VAL A 478 -10.27 6.84 10.65
C VAL A 478 -10.41 8.27 11.19
N ALA A 479 -10.91 9.22 10.41
CA ALA A 479 -11.15 10.59 10.88
C ALA A 479 -12.39 10.71 11.79
N GLY A 480 -13.41 9.88 11.55
CA GLY A 480 -14.66 9.86 12.32
C GLY A 480 -14.52 9.22 13.71
N ASN A 481 -13.64 8.24 13.86
CA ASN A 481 -13.38 7.54 15.12
C ASN A 481 -11.88 7.61 15.49
N PRO A 482 -11.50 8.39 16.53
CA PRO A 482 -10.11 8.49 16.98
C PRO A 482 -9.49 7.17 17.49
N ALA A 483 -10.28 6.16 17.81
CA ALA A 483 -9.77 4.82 18.16
C ALA A 483 -9.61 3.91 16.92
N ALA A 484 -10.27 4.25 15.80
CA ALA A 484 -10.19 3.48 14.57
C ALA A 484 -8.85 3.67 13.87
N THR A 485 -8.41 2.58 13.23
CA THR A 485 -7.15 2.49 12.49
C THR A 485 -7.28 1.75 11.17
N ASP A 486 -8.32 0.95 11.00
CA ASP A 486 -8.54 0.14 9.80
C ASP A 486 -9.88 0.53 9.17
N GLY A 487 -10.15 0.07 7.95
CA GLY A 487 -11.44 0.29 7.29
C GLY A 487 -11.29 0.45 5.78
N GLY A 488 -12.39 0.27 5.04
CA GLY A 488 -12.40 0.45 3.58
C GLY A 488 -11.38 -0.41 2.83
N GLY A 489 -11.01 -1.58 3.34
CA GLY A 489 -9.99 -2.46 2.75
C GLY A 489 -8.54 -2.03 3.00
N TYR A 490 -8.31 -1.09 3.93
CA TYR A 490 -6.97 -0.65 4.34
C TYR A 490 -6.69 -0.85 5.83
N VAL A 491 -5.42 -1.08 6.13
CA VAL A 491 -4.81 -1.19 7.46
C VAL A 491 -3.98 0.06 7.73
N GLY A 492 -4.41 0.93 8.64
CA GLY A 492 -3.79 2.23 8.87
C GLY A 492 -2.49 2.15 9.69
N THR A 493 -1.55 3.03 9.35
CA THR A 493 -0.30 3.27 10.07
C THR A 493 0.01 4.77 10.03
N PHE A 494 0.90 5.23 10.91
CA PHE A 494 1.22 6.65 11.03
C PHE A 494 2.72 6.87 10.90
N THR A 495 3.13 7.98 10.30
CA THR A 495 4.54 8.36 10.27
C THR A 495 5.06 8.81 11.64
N GLY A 496 4.16 9.21 12.54
CA GLY A 496 4.47 9.70 13.88
C GLY A 496 4.08 8.71 14.98
N ARG A 497 5.00 8.50 15.95
CA ARG A 497 4.73 7.68 17.13
C ARG A 497 3.67 8.30 18.05
N ALA A 498 3.62 9.63 18.12
CA ALA A 498 2.68 10.35 18.98
C ALA A 498 1.24 10.18 18.48
N GLU A 499 1.03 10.25 17.17
CA GLU A 499 -0.25 9.99 16.52
C GLU A 499 -0.71 8.56 16.79
N ALA A 500 0.18 7.57 16.65
CA ALA A 500 -0.14 6.18 17.01
C ALA A 500 -0.53 6.05 18.51
N GLN A 501 0.18 6.71 19.43
CA GLN A 501 -0.18 6.70 20.86
C GLN A 501 -1.55 7.32 21.11
N ALA A 502 -1.85 8.45 20.49
CA ALA A 502 -3.12 9.16 20.63
C ALA A 502 -4.31 8.26 20.26
N ARG A 503 -4.16 7.39 19.24
CA ARG A 503 -5.16 6.38 18.89
C ARG A 503 -5.39 5.35 20.00
N ILE A 504 -4.33 4.89 20.68
CA ILE A 504 -4.47 3.96 21.83
C ILE A 504 -5.14 4.66 23.01
N ASP A 505 -4.79 5.91 23.27
CA ASP A 505 -5.39 6.73 24.34
C ASP A 505 -6.89 7.00 24.12
N ALA A 506 -7.33 7.01 22.86
CA ALA A 506 -8.74 7.11 22.49
C ALA A 506 -9.53 5.81 22.73
N THR A 507 -8.87 4.66 22.90
CA THR A 507 -9.56 3.40 23.24
C THR A 507 -10.01 3.38 24.69
N ALA A 508 -11.12 2.69 25.01
CA ALA A 508 -11.60 2.54 26.38
C ALA A 508 -10.56 1.92 27.32
N ALA A 509 -9.75 0.98 26.81
CA ALA A 509 -8.75 0.27 27.59
C ALA A 509 -7.48 1.10 27.88
N LYS A 510 -7.19 2.13 27.06
CA LYS A 510 -5.99 3.00 27.15
C LYS A 510 -4.67 2.22 27.31
N LYS A 511 -4.62 1.02 26.72
CA LYS A 511 -3.49 0.08 26.78
C LYS A 511 -3.43 -0.70 25.47
N GLY A 512 -2.22 -1.07 25.06
CA GLY A 512 -2.01 -1.79 23.81
C GLY A 512 -0.53 -1.87 23.44
N TYR A 513 -0.27 -1.82 22.14
CA TYR A 513 1.06 -1.90 21.56
C TYR A 513 1.20 -0.88 20.43
N VAL A 514 2.38 -0.29 20.32
CA VAL A 514 2.80 0.44 19.12
C VAL A 514 3.77 -0.45 18.37
N TYR A 515 3.34 -0.93 17.20
CA TYR A 515 4.13 -1.76 16.28
C TYR A 515 4.94 -0.89 15.34
N TYR A 516 6.18 -1.30 15.09
CA TYR A 516 7.10 -0.68 14.14
C TYR A 516 7.05 -1.50 12.86
N VAL A 517 6.49 -0.93 11.81
CA VAL A 517 6.22 -1.63 10.55
C VAL A 517 7.17 -1.11 9.47
N ALA A 518 7.84 -1.99 8.75
CA ALA A 518 8.65 -1.58 7.60
C ALA A 518 7.75 -1.11 6.45
N PRO A 519 8.11 -0.06 5.69
CA PRO A 519 7.32 0.39 4.55
C PRO A 519 7.24 -0.66 3.44
N SER A 520 6.09 -0.82 2.77
CA SER A 520 5.91 -1.79 1.69
C SER A 520 5.10 -1.24 0.51
N PRO A 521 5.17 -1.85 -0.70
CA PRO A 521 4.54 -1.31 -1.90
C PRO A 521 3.00 -1.26 -1.86
N ASN A 522 2.34 -1.94 -0.92
CA ASN A 522 0.88 -1.85 -0.74
C ASN A 522 0.46 -0.69 0.18
N MET A 523 1.42 0.07 0.73
CA MET A 523 1.17 1.20 1.63
C MET A 523 1.06 2.51 0.86
N VAL A 524 -0.07 3.19 0.99
CA VAL A 524 -0.39 4.43 0.27
C VAL A 524 -0.39 5.63 1.21
N ASP A 525 0.11 6.76 0.73
CA ASP A 525 -0.01 8.05 1.44
C ASP A 525 -1.47 8.53 1.32
N VAL A 526 -2.21 8.53 2.44
CA VAL A 526 -3.65 8.88 2.44
C VAL A 526 -3.84 10.33 2.01
N ARG A 527 -3.10 11.27 2.61
CA ARG A 527 -3.20 12.70 2.28
C ARG A 527 -2.79 12.96 0.83
N GLY A 528 -1.70 12.36 0.37
CA GLY A 528 -1.22 12.52 -0.99
C GLY A 528 -2.21 11.98 -2.03
N SER A 529 -2.88 10.87 -1.73
CA SER A 529 -3.84 10.21 -2.62
C SER A 529 -5.19 10.93 -2.67
N LEU A 530 -5.72 11.39 -1.53
CA LEU A 530 -6.99 12.13 -1.49
C LEU A 530 -6.83 13.61 -1.85
N GLY A 531 -5.62 14.16 -1.71
CA GLY A 531 -5.35 15.59 -1.83
C GLY A 531 -5.55 16.31 -0.50
N SER A 532 -4.71 17.30 -0.23
CA SER A 532 -4.69 17.99 1.07
C SER A 532 -5.96 18.75 1.42
N GLU A 533 -6.77 19.09 0.41
CA GLU A 533 -8.04 19.81 0.59
C GLU A 533 -9.22 18.85 0.86
N HIS A 534 -9.08 17.56 0.55
CA HIS A 534 -10.16 16.57 0.62
C HIS A 534 -9.95 15.51 1.70
N ALA A 535 -8.69 15.21 2.06
CA ALA A 535 -8.41 14.34 3.20
C ALA A 535 -9.00 14.95 4.49
N ARG A 536 -9.71 14.14 5.30
CA ARG A 536 -10.39 14.61 6.52
C ARG A 536 -9.42 14.84 7.68
N ALA A 537 -8.33 14.06 7.73
CA ALA A 537 -7.28 14.18 8.74
C ALA A 537 -5.88 14.43 8.12
N PRO A 538 -5.68 15.52 7.36
CA PRO A 538 -4.47 15.72 6.54
C PRO A 538 -3.17 15.95 7.34
N ARG A 539 -3.26 16.05 8.67
CA ARG A 539 -2.12 16.29 9.57
C ARG A 539 -1.63 15.03 10.28
N ASP A 540 -2.36 13.93 10.19
CA ASP A 540 -2.07 12.72 10.97
C ASP A 540 -0.87 11.94 10.42
N GLY A 541 -0.38 12.28 9.23
CA GLY A 541 0.72 11.56 8.58
C GLY A 541 0.38 10.10 8.33
N GLU A 542 -0.89 9.83 7.98
CA GLU A 542 -1.38 8.49 7.78
C GLU A 542 -0.85 7.86 6.48
N VAL A 543 -0.40 6.62 6.62
CA VAL A 543 -0.02 5.74 5.52
C VAL A 543 -0.78 4.42 5.69
N ALA A 544 -1.59 4.05 4.71
CA ALA A 544 -2.52 2.94 4.83
C ALA A 544 -2.12 1.78 3.92
N ALA A 545 -1.99 0.56 4.46
CA ALA A 545 -1.69 -0.64 3.69
C ALA A 545 -2.98 -1.23 3.12
N MET A 546 -3.11 -1.33 1.79
CA MET A 546 -4.24 -2.05 1.19
C MET A 546 -4.13 -3.54 1.54
N GLY A 547 -5.21 -4.13 2.06
CA GLY A 547 -5.32 -5.55 2.37
C GLY A 547 -4.64 -5.96 3.66
N HIS A 548 -3.30 -5.94 3.75
CA HIS A 548 -2.59 -6.56 4.88
C HIS A 548 -1.25 -5.91 5.24
N ILE A 549 -0.76 -6.27 6.43
CA ILE A 549 0.62 -6.07 6.90
C ILE A 549 1.10 -7.42 7.48
N ASP A 550 2.15 -8.00 6.89
CA ASP A 550 2.67 -9.31 7.33
C ASP A 550 3.30 -9.23 8.72
N TYR A 551 3.20 -10.32 9.51
CA TYR A 551 3.96 -10.40 10.77
C TYR A 551 5.47 -10.23 10.55
N THR A 552 6.00 -10.76 9.44
CA THR A 552 7.43 -10.64 9.09
C THR A 552 7.81 -9.25 8.55
N GLN A 553 6.84 -8.36 8.30
CA GLN A 553 7.05 -6.95 8.00
C GLN A 553 7.17 -6.09 9.27
N VAL A 554 6.67 -6.59 10.40
CA VAL A 554 6.77 -5.94 11.70
C VAL A 554 8.20 -6.08 12.21
N ARG A 555 8.92 -4.97 12.35
CA ARG A 555 10.29 -4.91 12.90
C ARG A 555 10.32 -5.25 14.39
N GLY A 556 9.29 -4.86 15.12
CA GLY A 556 9.16 -5.02 16.57
C GLY A 556 8.03 -4.18 17.14
N TRP A 557 7.97 -4.05 18.47
CA TRP A 557 6.88 -3.35 19.16
C TRP A 557 7.31 -2.77 20.51
N GLN A 558 6.51 -1.83 21.00
CA GLN A 558 6.55 -1.33 22.37
C GLN A 558 5.17 -1.49 23.02
N LYS A 559 5.12 -2.07 24.22
CA LYS A 559 3.89 -2.13 25.01
C LYS A 559 3.55 -0.72 25.52
N TYR A 560 2.29 -0.29 25.39
CA TYR A 560 1.78 0.96 25.91
C TYR A 560 0.80 0.69 27.05
N GLU A 561 1.06 1.25 28.23
CA GLU A 561 0.22 1.08 29.41
C GLU A 561 0.41 2.25 30.38
N ASN A 562 -0.67 2.76 30.97
CA ASN A 562 -0.65 3.88 31.93
C ASN A 562 0.06 5.14 31.40
N GLY A 563 -0.16 5.49 30.12
CA GLY A 563 0.45 6.66 29.51
C GLY A 563 1.93 6.53 29.16
N LYS A 564 2.50 5.31 29.20
CA LYS A 564 3.94 5.06 29.02
C LYS A 564 4.22 3.93 28.05
N LEU A 565 5.25 4.11 27.21
CA LEU A 565 5.81 3.04 26.39
C LEU A 565 6.90 2.27 27.16
N ALA A 566 6.83 0.95 27.08
CA ALA A 566 7.89 0.04 27.50
C ALA A 566 9.09 0.07 26.53
N PRO A 567 10.24 -0.53 26.90
CA PRO A 567 11.35 -0.72 25.97
C PRO A 567 10.93 -1.46 24.69
N TYR A 568 11.61 -1.15 23.59
CA TYR A 568 11.40 -1.82 22.31
C TYR A 568 11.78 -3.30 22.39
N VAL A 569 10.93 -4.15 21.82
CA VAL A 569 11.15 -5.57 21.64
C VAL A 569 11.23 -5.85 20.15
N ALA A 570 12.38 -6.32 19.68
CA ALA A 570 12.57 -6.70 18.29
C ALA A 570 11.77 -7.96 17.95
N ASN A 571 11.19 -8.00 16.75
CA ASN A 571 10.57 -9.19 16.21
C ASN A 571 11.64 -10.11 15.62
N PRO A 572 11.88 -11.31 16.17
CA PRO A 572 12.84 -12.26 15.61
C PRO A 572 12.48 -12.76 14.21
N ASP A 573 11.22 -12.63 13.80
CA ASP A 573 10.74 -13.09 12.50
C ASP A 573 10.78 -11.99 11.42
N TYR A 574 11.27 -10.78 11.74
CA TYR A 574 11.36 -9.67 10.78
C TYR A 574 12.27 -10.02 9.59
N ARG A 575 11.73 -9.94 8.38
CA ARG A 575 12.43 -10.19 7.11
C ARG A 575 13.08 -8.92 6.58
N TRP A 576 14.13 -8.49 7.28
CA TRP A 576 14.92 -7.31 6.94
C TRP A 576 15.52 -7.39 5.52
N ASP A 577 15.89 -8.59 5.07
CA ASP A 577 16.42 -8.88 3.74
C ASP A 577 15.41 -8.62 2.61
N VAL A 578 14.12 -8.53 2.95
CA VAL A 578 13.03 -8.21 2.02
C VAL A 578 12.56 -6.77 2.23
N TYR A 579 12.16 -6.44 3.45
CA TYR A 579 11.41 -5.22 3.75
C TYR A 579 12.28 -3.97 3.98
N ASP A 580 13.60 -4.10 4.18
CA ASP A 580 14.48 -2.92 4.19
C ASP A 580 14.69 -2.34 2.77
N ALA A 581 14.42 -3.15 1.74
CA ALA A 581 14.51 -2.75 0.34
C ALA A 581 13.18 -2.27 -0.26
N THR A 582 12.09 -2.35 0.50
CA THR A 582 10.77 -1.88 0.08
C THR A 582 10.54 -0.43 0.47
N ARG A 583 9.53 0.17 -0.15
CA ARG A 583 9.09 1.56 0.08
C ARG A 583 7.56 1.59 0.01
N THR A 584 6.96 2.66 0.54
CA THR A 584 5.54 2.93 0.28
C THR A 584 5.31 3.18 -1.21
N ALA A 585 4.07 3.01 -1.66
CA ALA A 585 3.66 3.39 -3.00
C ALA A 585 3.56 4.92 -3.21
N GLY A 586 3.68 5.71 -2.13
CA GLY A 586 3.38 7.13 -2.15
C GLY A 586 1.90 7.43 -2.43
N ALA A 587 1.62 8.57 -3.04
CA ALA A 587 0.28 8.99 -3.43
C ALA A 587 -0.27 8.14 -4.61
N GLN A 588 -1.53 7.73 -4.49
CA GLN A 588 -2.27 6.91 -5.47
C GLN A 588 -3.68 7.48 -5.69
N PRO A 589 -3.85 8.61 -6.41
CA PRO A 589 -5.15 9.28 -6.54
C PRO A 589 -6.24 8.42 -7.19
N GLN A 590 -5.87 7.45 -8.03
CA GLN A 590 -6.80 6.49 -8.62
C GLN A 590 -7.45 5.55 -7.59
N LEU A 591 -6.88 5.44 -6.38
CA LEU A 591 -7.42 4.64 -5.28
C LEU A 591 -8.33 5.45 -4.34
N ALA A 592 -8.44 6.77 -4.54
CA ALA A 592 -9.30 7.63 -3.73
C ALA A 592 -10.74 7.12 -3.72
N HIS A 593 -11.22 6.68 -4.88
CA HIS A 593 -12.54 6.08 -5.06
C HIS A 593 -13.67 6.96 -4.50
N PHE A 594 -13.55 8.28 -4.70
CA PHE A 594 -14.59 9.22 -4.35
C PHE A 594 -15.88 8.93 -5.12
N SER A 595 -17.02 9.27 -4.50
CA SER A 595 -18.32 9.28 -5.20
C SER A 595 -18.23 10.06 -6.54
N PRO A 596 -18.91 9.62 -7.62
CA PRO A 596 -18.91 10.29 -8.92
C PRO A 596 -19.29 11.78 -8.90
N ASP A 597 -20.02 12.26 -7.90
CA ASP A 597 -20.39 13.67 -7.73
C ASP A 597 -19.40 14.47 -6.88
N ASN A 598 -18.33 13.84 -6.39
CA ASN A 598 -17.32 14.52 -5.58
C ASN A 598 -16.49 15.48 -6.46
N PRO A 599 -16.40 16.77 -6.10
CA PRO A 599 -15.65 17.76 -6.87
C PRO A 599 -14.14 17.51 -6.90
N ALA A 600 -13.57 16.73 -5.98
CA ALA A 600 -12.15 16.37 -5.97
C ALA A 600 -11.68 15.74 -7.28
N TRP A 601 -12.58 15.03 -7.98
CA TRP A 601 -12.31 14.47 -9.31
C TRP A 601 -11.97 15.53 -10.38
N ALA A 602 -12.33 16.80 -10.17
CA ALA A 602 -12.00 17.90 -11.07
C ALA A 602 -10.54 18.37 -10.96
N ASP A 603 -9.88 18.05 -9.85
CA ASP A 603 -8.57 18.60 -9.51
C ASP A 603 -7.46 17.94 -10.33
N ALA A 604 -6.33 18.64 -10.47
CA ALA A 604 -5.25 18.23 -11.35
C ALA A 604 -4.69 16.83 -11.05
N GLY A 605 -4.68 16.41 -9.78
CA GLY A 605 -4.18 15.10 -9.36
C GLY A 605 -5.13 13.94 -9.64
N HIS A 606 -6.44 14.19 -9.69
CA HIS A 606 -7.47 13.14 -9.82
C HIS A 606 -8.09 13.09 -11.22
N ARG A 607 -8.21 14.25 -11.88
CA ARG A 607 -8.79 14.39 -13.23
C ARG A 607 -8.23 13.41 -14.28
N PRO A 608 -6.93 13.06 -14.29
CA PRO A 608 -6.42 12.09 -15.27
C PRO A 608 -7.08 10.70 -15.20
N PHE A 609 -7.64 10.32 -14.05
CA PHE A 609 -8.18 8.97 -13.80
C PHE A 609 -9.68 8.85 -14.08
N VAL A 610 -10.33 9.95 -14.47
CA VAL A 610 -11.78 10.03 -14.69
C VAL A 610 -12.14 10.74 -15.98
N THR A 611 -13.32 10.43 -16.49
CA THR A 611 -13.97 11.13 -17.59
C THR A 611 -15.21 11.86 -17.06
N PRO A 612 -15.31 13.20 -17.22
CA PRO A 612 -16.51 13.93 -16.85
C PRO A 612 -17.65 13.66 -17.83
N PHE A 613 -18.89 13.56 -17.32
CA PHE A 613 -20.10 13.44 -18.12
C PHE A 613 -21.27 14.21 -17.48
N GLN A 614 -22.30 14.52 -18.27
CA GLN A 614 -23.48 15.23 -17.79
C GLN A 614 -24.62 14.24 -17.52
N GLN A 615 -25.22 14.33 -16.34
CA GLN A 615 -26.39 13.55 -15.95
C GLN A 615 -27.33 14.45 -15.13
N ASP A 616 -28.58 14.57 -15.55
CA ASP A 616 -29.61 15.37 -14.85
C ASP A 616 -29.16 16.82 -14.54
N GLY A 617 -28.39 17.43 -15.47
CA GLY A 617 -27.86 18.79 -15.32
C GLY A 617 -26.69 18.93 -14.36
N LYS A 618 -26.11 17.82 -13.89
CA LYS A 618 -24.92 17.78 -13.05
C LYS A 618 -23.74 17.17 -13.81
N THR A 619 -22.55 17.72 -13.57
CA THR A 619 -21.29 17.08 -13.96
C THR A 619 -20.99 15.96 -12.96
N LEU A 620 -20.88 14.74 -13.47
CA LEU A 620 -20.41 13.57 -12.74
C LEU A 620 -19.10 13.08 -13.35
N TYR A 621 -18.34 12.32 -12.58
CA TYR A 621 -17.04 11.79 -12.98
C TYR A 621 -17.10 10.27 -12.98
N ARG A 622 -16.75 9.68 -14.13
CA ARG A 622 -16.68 8.23 -14.29
C ARG A 622 -15.21 7.81 -14.29
N PRO A 623 -14.79 6.86 -13.43
CA PRO A 623 -13.48 6.23 -13.53
C PRO A 623 -13.19 5.73 -14.95
N ASN A 624 -11.99 6.00 -15.47
CA ASN A 624 -11.59 5.51 -16.80
C ASN A 624 -11.52 3.97 -16.82
N GLU A 625 -11.13 3.37 -15.69
CA GLU A 625 -11.12 1.94 -15.45
C GLU A 625 -12.06 1.57 -14.31
N HIS A 626 -12.58 0.34 -14.30
CA HIS A 626 -13.43 -0.13 -13.22
C HIS A 626 -12.66 -0.10 -11.88
N PRO A 627 -13.16 0.54 -10.80
CA PRO A 627 -12.41 0.71 -9.56
C PRO A 627 -11.91 -0.60 -8.93
N ALA A 628 -12.75 -1.64 -8.90
CA ALA A 628 -12.35 -2.96 -8.43
C ALA A 628 -11.16 -3.55 -9.23
N LEU A 629 -11.05 -3.28 -10.55
CA LEU A 629 -9.90 -3.71 -11.35
C LEU A 629 -8.64 -2.94 -10.93
N VAL A 630 -8.76 -1.62 -10.74
CA VAL A 630 -7.65 -0.76 -10.32
C VAL A 630 -7.11 -1.18 -8.95
N GLN A 631 -7.99 -1.47 -8.00
CA GLN A 631 -7.62 -1.93 -6.65
C GLN A 631 -6.99 -3.31 -6.68
N ALA A 632 -7.60 -4.28 -7.38
CA ALA A 632 -7.06 -5.62 -7.51
C ALA A 632 -5.69 -5.60 -8.20
N ARG A 633 -5.51 -4.81 -9.26
CA ARG A 633 -4.21 -4.61 -9.94
C ARG A 633 -3.17 -4.07 -8.98
N PHE A 634 -3.48 -2.95 -8.31
CA PHE A 634 -2.56 -2.32 -7.36
C PHE A 634 -2.13 -3.32 -6.28
N TYR A 635 -3.10 -4.03 -5.69
CA TYR A 635 -2.84 -5.01 -4.65
C TYR A 635 -1.98 -6.17 -5.15
N GLN A 636 -2.28 -6.70 -6.34
CA GLN A 636 -1.54 -7.79 -6.96
C GLN A 636 -0.11 -7.38 -7.31
N HIS A 637 0.11 -6.20 -7.89
CA HIS A 637 1.44 -5.69 -8.24
C HIS A 637 2.28 -5.46 -6.98
N ALA A 638 1.69 -4.88 -5.93
CA ALA A 638 2.38 -4.69 -4.66
C ALA A 638 2.82 -6.02 -4.02
N ASN A 639 1.95 -7.03 -4.02
CA ASN A 639 2.29 -8.37 -3.52
C ASN A 639 3.35 -9.03 -4.39
N ALA A 640 3.27 -8.90 -5.72
CA ALA A 640 4.24 -9.44 -6.65
C ALA A 640 5.64 -8.88 -6.42
N ASP A 641 5.79 -7.58 -6.11
CA ASP A 641 7.10 -7.00 -5.78
C ASP A 641 7.70 -7.63 -4.51
N ILE A 642 6.89 -7.79 -3.46
CA ILE A 642 7.33 -8.46 -2.22
C ILE A 642 7.74 -9.91 -2.50
N GLN A 643 6.90 -10.67 -3.22
CA GLN A 643 7.18 -12.08 -3.53
C GLN A 643 8.38 -12.24 -4.44
N GLN A 644 8.60 -11.31 -5.38
CA GLN A 644 9.79 -11.30 -6.21
C GLN A 644 11.05 -11.12 -5.35
N ARG A 645 11.06 -10.20 -4.38
CA ARG A 645 12.19 -10.03 -3.45
C ARG A 645 12.43 -11.26 -2.61
N VAL A 646 11.37 -11.89 -2.10
CA VAL A 646 11.46 -13.18 -1.38
C VAL A 646 12.08 -14.25 -2.27
N LYS A 647 11.63 -14.36 -3.53
CA LYS A 647 12.15 -15.29 -4.52
C LYS A 647 13.61 -14.99 -4.87
N ASP A 648 13.99 -13.74 -4.95
CA ASP A 648 15.37 -13.33 -5.21
C ASP A 648 16.27 -13.79 -4.05
N GLN A 649 15.90 -13.51 -2.80
CA GLN A 649 16.64 -13.99 -1.63
C GLN A 649 16.70 -15.52 -1.58
N ALA A 650 15.61 -16.22 -1.88
CA ALA A 650 15.56 -17.69 -1.92
C ALA A 650 16.46 -18.28 -3.03
N ASN A 651 16.56 -17.59 -4.16
CA ASN A 651 17.47 -17.93 -5.26
C ASN A 651 18.88 -17.36 -5.08
N ARG A 652 19.17 -16.76 -3.92
CA ARG A 652 20.47 -16.17 -3.56
C ARG A 652 20.89 -15.02 -4.48
N LEU A 653 19.91 -14.31 -5.03
CA LEU A 653 20.05 -13.06 -5.76
C LEU A 653 19.82 -11.89 -4.78
N ASP A 654 20.50 -10.77 -4.99
CA ASP A 654 20.44 -9.61 -4.07
C ASP A 654 20.77 -10.00 -2.61
N TYR A 655 21.64 -10.98 -2.40
CA TYR A 655 21.91 -11.55 -1.08
C TYR A 655 22.60 -10.55 -0.16
N ARG A 656 21.93 -10.21 0.95
CA ARG A 656 22.37 -9.17 1.90
C ARG A 656 23.00 -9.73 3.17
N GLY A 657 22.88 -11.04 3.38
CA GLY A 657 23.47 -11.71 4.54
C GLY A 657 25.01 -11.68 4.51
N PRO A 658 25.67 -12.11 5.59
CA PRO A 658 27.12 -12.17 5.57
C PRO A 658 27.65 -13.26 4.65
N VAL A 659 28.69 -12.91 3.89
CA VAL A 659 29.29 -13.70 2.82
C VAL A 659 30.76 -14.01 3.10
N THR A 660 31.22 -15.14 2.60
CA THR A 660 32.64 -15.40 2.34
C THR A 660 32.94 -15.01 0.89
N ILE A 661 34.03 -14.29 0.67
CA ILE A 661 34.43 -13.81 -0.66
C ILE A 661 35.66 -14.61 -1.08
N GLU A 662 35.56 -15.34 -2.18
CA GLU A 662 36.56 -16.30 -2.67
C GLU A 662 36.98 -15.94 -4.09
N THR A 663 38.20 -16.26 -4.49
CA THR A 663 38.63 -16.18 -5.89
C THR A 663 38.31 -17.49 -6.61
N GLU A 664 37.95 -17.41 -7.88
CA GLU A 664 37.76 -18.62 -8.71
C GLU A 664 39.09 -19.31 -9.07
N TRP A 665 40.21 -18.65 -8.80
CA TRP A 665 41.55 -19.11 -9.15
C TRP A 665 42.12 -20.12 -8.14
N ALA A 666 41.97 -21.42 -8.42
CA ALA A 666 42.59 -22.50 -7.66
C ALA A 666 43.99 -22.87 -8.22
N ASN A 667 45.03 -22.10 -7.87
CA ASN A 667 46.36 -22.26 -8.50
C ASN A 667 47.34 -23.21 -7.81
N SER A 668 46.84 -24.15 -7.02
CA SER A 668 47.68 -25.16 -6.41
C SER A 668 46.87 -26.43 -6.30
N GLY A 669 47.44 -27.59 -6.62
CA GLY A 669 46.76 -28.90 -6.50
C GLY A 669 46.25 -29.26 -5.09
N ALA A 670 46.26 -28.33 -4.12
CA ALA A 670 45.46 -28.35 -2.91
C ALA A 670 44.11 -27.68 -3.23
N GLY A 671 43.03 -28.45 -3.36
CA GLY A 671 41.71 -28.00 -3.84
C GLY A 671 40.95 -27.03 -2.92
N ASN A 672 41.60 -25.97 -2.41
CA ASN A 672 40.98 -24.93 -1.58
C ASN A 672 40.98 -23.60 -2.35
N PRO A 673 39.82 -22.95 -2.54
CA PRO A 673 39.75 -21.61 -3.11
C PRO A 673 40.46 -20.60 -2.19
N ALA A 674 41.07 -19.58 -2.77
CA ALA A 674 41.67 -18.50 -2.00
C ALA A 674 40.54 -17.57 -1.51
N ARG A 675 40.55 -17.15 -0.26
CA ARG A 675 39.50 -16.30 0.32
C ARG A 675 40.03 -14.96 0.78
N LEU A 676 39.20 -13.93 0.67
CA LEU A 676 39.42 -12.68 1.36
C LEU A 676 39.32 -12.95 2.87
N ASN A 677 40.34 -12.53 3.61
CA ASN A 677 40.43 -12.70 5.05
C ASN A 677 40.94 -11.42 5.70
N PHE A 678 40.67 -11.22 6.98
CA PHE A 678 41.14 -10.09 7.75
C PHE A 678 42.01 -10.57 8.91
N THR A 679 43.27 -10.16 8.91
CA THR A 679 44.18 -10.54 10.01
C THR A 679 45.05 -9.35 10.35
N ALA A 680 45.09 -8.99 11.65
CA ALA A 680 45.93 -7.92 12.18
C ALA A 680 45.77 -6.54 11.50
N GLY A 681 44.55 -6.17 11.09
CA GLY A 681 44.27 -4.84 10.55
C GLY A 681 44.43 -4.69 9.04
N TYR A 682 44.84 -5.74 8.32
CA TYR A 682 45.03 -5.71 6.87
C TYR A 682 44.18 -6.79 6.18
N PRO A 683 43.53 -6.48 5.04
CA PRO A 683 42.91 -7.49 4.20
C PRO A 683 44.02 -8.34 3.59
N SER A 684 43.82 -9.64 3.61
CA SER A 684 44.75 -10.62 3.07
C SER A 684 44.00 -11.70 2.31
N ILE A 685 44.70 -12.42 1.43
CA ILE A 685 44.20 -13.60 0.77
C ILE A 685 44.71 -14.82 1.52
N ASP A 686 43.79 -15.53 2.14
CA ASP A 686 44.08 -16.77 2.84
C ASP A 686 43.85 -17.96 1.91
N ARG A 687 44.87 -18.82 1.81
CA ARG A 687 44.83 -20.08 1.07
C ARG A 687 44.92 -21.30 1.99
N SER A 688 44.99 -21.08 3.31
CA SER A 688 45.15 -22.13 4.30
C SER A 688 43.83 -22.82 4.61
N PRO A 689 43.75 -24.17 4.52
CA PRO A 689 42.59 -24.90 5.01
C PRO A 689 42.40 -24.79 6.54
N ALA A 690 43.46 -24.43 7.28
CA ALA A 690 43.45 -24.42 8.75
C ALA A 690 42.58 -23.31 9.35
N ASN A 691 42.33 -22.20 8.64
CA ASN A 691 41.53 -21.08 9.15
C ASN A 691 40.06 -21.18 8.70
N GLY A 692 39.44 -22.35 8.81
CA GLY A 692 38.08 -22.66 8.31
C GLY A 692 36.93 -21.75 8.78
N ARG A 693 37.20 -20.75 9.64
CA ARG A 693 36.27 -19.69 10.04
C ARG A 693 36.79 -18.33 9.60
N GLY A 694 37.04 -18.16 8.30
CA GLY A 694 37.47 -16.86 7.74
C GLY A 694 36.50 -15.73 8.09
N ASP A 695 36.97 -14.49 8.03
CA ASP A 695 36.11 -13.34 8.28
C ASP A 695 34.92 -13.32 7.32
N ARG A 696 33.77 -12.93 7.86
CA ARG A 696 32.55 -12.74 7.08
C ARG A 696 32.44 -11.27 6.71
N PHE A 697 32.06 -11.03 5.47
CA PHE A 697 31.83 -9.70 4.93
C PHE A 697 30.35 -9.49 4.68
N ARG A 698 29.92 -8.26 4.42
CA ARG A 698 28.59 -7.93 3.88
C ARG A 698 28.77 -6.92 2.76
N MET A 699 28.09 -7.09 1.64
CA MET A 699 28.03 -6.07 0.61
C MET A 699 26.87 -5.13 0.93
N GLY A 700 27.17 -3.88 1.25
CA GLY A 700 26.17 -2.87 1.56
C GLY A 700 25.44 -2.38 0.32
N ASP A 701 24.28 -1.75 0.52
CA ASP A 701 23.53 -1.10 -0.57
C ASP A 701 24.30 0.03 -1.26
N ASP A 702 25.27 0.61 -0.55
CA ASP A 702 26.18 1.61 -1.10
C ASP A 702 27.31 0.99 -1.96
N GLY A 703 27.33 -0.33 -2.10
CA GLY A 703 28.32 -1.10 -2.86
C GLY A 703 29.63 -1.35 -2.13
N ARG A 704 29.73 -1.00 -0.84
CA ARG A 704 30.94 -1.26 -0.06
C ARG A 704 30.95 -2.66 0.53
N ILE A 705 32.15 -3.19 0.73
CA ILE A 705 32.35 -4.48 1.41
C ILE A 705 32.64 -4.20 2.88
N HIS A 706 31.65 -4.41 3.74
CA HIS A 706 31.72 -4.22 5.19
C HIS A 706 32.24 -5.47 5.91
N LEU A 707 32.90 -5.29 7.04
CA LEU A 707 33.08 -6.38 7.99
C LEU A 707 31.73 -6.73 8.63
N ALA A 708 31.34 -8.00 8.62
CA ALA A 708 30.04 -8.42 9.17
C ALA A 708 29.94 -8.20 10.68
N SER A 709 31.07 -8.21 11.40
CA SER A 709 31.16 -7.96 12.84
C SER A 709 31.24 -6.48 13.21
N ASP A 710 31.57 -5.59 12.27
CA ASP A 710 31.68 -4.15 12.47
C ASP A 710 31.35 -3.42 11.17
N TYR A 711 30.08 -3.07 10.99
CA TYR A 711 29.58 -2.43 9.77
C TYR A 711 30.18 -1.03 9.55
N SER A 712 30.83 -0.42 10.56
CA SER A 712 31.56 0.84 10.40
C SER A 712 32.87 0.70 9.63
N LYS A 713 33.35 -0.54 9.42
CA LYS A 713 34.60 -0.87 8.74
C LYS A 713 34.34 -1.45 7.37
N VAL A 714 35.00 -0.89 6.36
CA VAL A 714 34.84 -1.24 4.95
C VAL A 714 36.17 -1.49 4.26
N LEU A 715 36.17 -2.30 3.20
CA LEU A 715 37.29 -2.44 2.27
C LEU A 715 37.45 -1.15 1.46
N ARG A 716 38.65 -0.56 1.54
CA ARG A 716 39.03 0.71 0.91
C ARG A 716 40.25 0.52 0.03
N ILE A 717 40.45 1.45 -0.91
CA ILE A 717 41.58 1.42 -1.84
C ILE A 717 42.54 2.56 -1.52
N GLY A 718 43.82 2.22 -1.27
CA GLY A 718 44.90 3.16 -1.03
C GLY A 718 45.35 3.87 -2.30
N GLY A 719 46.10 4.96 -2.17
CA GLY A 719 46.64 5.70 -3.33
C GLY A 719 47.63 4.89 -4.18
N ASP A 720 48.16 3.80 -3.63
CA ASP A 720 49.00 2.81 -4.31
C ASP A 720 48.20 1.68 -4.98
N GLY A 721 46.87 1.70 -4.87
CA GLY A 721 45.95 0.69 -5.38
C GLY A 721 45.75 -0.51 -4.46
N ASN A 722 46.47 -0.61 -3.33
CA ASN A 722 46.32 -1.71 -2.39
C ASN A 722 45.03 -1.56 -1.56
N ALA A 723 44.35 -2.66 -1.30
CA ALA A 723 43.18 -2.66 -0.45
C ALA A 723 43.58 -2.63 1.03
N TYR A 724 42.81 -1.93 1.85
CA TYR A 724 42.93 -1.89 3.31
C TYR A 724 41.54 -1.82 3.97
N ILE A 725 41.42 -2.19 5.25
CA ILE A 725 40.18 -1.97 5.99
C ILE A 725 40.27 -0.63 6.71
N GLY A 726 39.25 0.22 6.52
CA GLY A 726 39.17 1.51 7.21
C GLY A 726 37.75 1.86 7.60
N SER A 727 37.57 2.96 8.33
CA SER A 727 36.24 3.48 8.61
C SER A 727 35.53 3.88 7.32
N ASN A 728 34.19 3.68 7.28
CA ASN A 728 33.34 4.09 6.17
C ASN A 728 33.56 5.58 5.86
N PRO A 729 34.02 5.95 4.64
CA PRO A 729 34.29 7.33 4.28
C PRO A 729 33.03 8.18 4.05
N GLY A 730 31.83 7.59 4.14
CA GLY A 730 30.56 8.25 3.95
C GLY A 730 30.09 8.27 2.49
N ALA A 731 28.84 8.70 2.28
CA ALA A 731 28.16 8.64 0.98
C ALA A 731 28.83 9.47 -0.13
N GLY A 732 29.54 10.55 0.22
CA GLY A 732 30.22 11.43 -0.75
C GLY A 732 31.53 10.90 -1.33
N SER A 733 31.98 9.72 -0.92
CA SER A 733 33.19 9.08 -1.44
C SER A 733 32.82 7.88 -2.31
N LEU A 734 33.56 7.61 -3.39
CA LEU A 734 33.45 6.36 -4.16
C LEU A 734 34.53 5.33 -3.75
N ASN A 735 35.42 5.70 -2.83
CA ASN A 735 36.50 4.83 -2.40
C ASN A 735 35.93 3.61 -1.66
N GLY A 736 36.31 2.42 -2.13
CA GLY A 736 35.84 1.16 -1.57
C GLY A 736 34.44 0.74 -2.04
N VAL A 737 33.85 1.46 -2.99
CA VAL A 737 32.60 1.06 -3.66
C VAL A 737 32.95 0.14 -4.81
N PHE A 738 32.36 -1.05 -4.81
CA PHE A 738 32.52 -2.06 -5.85
C PHE A 738 31.17 -2.46 -6.43
N PHE A 739 31.17 -2.99 -7.64
CA PHE A 739 30.07 -3.82 -8.11
C PHE A 739 30.59 -5.14 -8.63
N HIS A 740 29.79 -6.18 -8.43
CA HIS A 740 30.07 -7.52 -8.93
C HIS A 740 29.42 -7.70 -10.29
N ASP A 741 30.21 -8.06 -11.28
CA ASP A 741 29.72 -8.52 -12.58
C ASP A 741 29.48 -10.04 -12.51
N PRO A 742 28.23 -10.51 -12.53
CA PRO A 742 27.92 -11.93 -12.40
C PRO A 742 28.37 -12.76 -13.61
N GLU A 743 28.55 -12.15 -14.79
CA GLU A 743 28.95 -12.88 -16.01
C GLU A 743 30.44 -13.19 -16.00
N THR A 744 31.25 -12.24 -15.54
CA THR A 744 32.72 -12.37 -15.53
C THR A 744 33.29 -12.72 -14.16
N GLY A 745 32.47 -12.64 -13.10
CA GLY A 745 32.88 -12.72 -11.70
C GLY A 745 33.68 -11.50 -11.24
N ALA A 746 33.84 -10.47 -12.08
CA ALA A 746 34.74 -9.36 -11.79
C ALA A 746 34.19 -8.47 -10.68
N MET A 747 35.08 -8.05 -9.77
CA MET A 747 34.79 -7.02 -8.76
C MET A 747 35.37 -5.69 -9.22
N ILE A 748 34.50 -4.80 -9.71
CA ILE A 748 34.90 -3.54 -10.36
C ILE A 748 34.81 -2.41 -9.35
N HIS A 749 35.95 -1.78 -9.05
CA HIS A 749 36.01 -0.59 -8.21
C HIS A 749 35.42 0.61 -8.97
N VAL A 750 34.40 1.25 -8.41
CA VAL A 750 33.62 2.26 -9.12
C VAL A 750 34.44 3.53 -9.40
N GLU A 751 35.29 3.95 -8.45
CA GLU A 751 36.05 5.20 -8.52
C GLU A 751 36.99 5.27 -9.74
N ASP A 752 37.67 4.17 -10.08
CA ASP A 752 38.69 4.14 -11.14
C ASP A 752 38.50 3.03 -12.18
N ARG A 753 37.38 2.28 -12.11
CA ARG A 753 37.00 1.19 -13.02
C ARG A 753 38.04 0.06 -13.11
N LYS A 754 38.89 -0.08 -12.09
CA LYS A 754 39.86 -1.17 -11.98
C LYS A 754 39.22 -2.39 -11.32
N LEU A 755 39.78 -3.57 -11.60
CA LEU A 755 39.34 -4.85 -11.06
C LEU A 755 40.10 -5.18 -9.77
N LEU A 756 39.38 -5.57 -8.72
CA LEU A 756 39.97 -6.14 -7.52
C LEU A 756 40.68 -7.46 -7.88
N THR A 757 41.92 -7.60 -7.45
CA THR A 757 42.81 -8.69 -7.83
C THR A 757 43.43 -9.32 -6.58
N GLU A 758 43.59 -10.65 -6.59
CA GLU A 758 44.15 -11.46 -5.48
C GLU A 758 45.58 -11.07 -5.03
N GLY A 759 46.34 -10.27 -5.81
CA GLY A 759 47.76 -10.00 -5.54
C GLY A 759 48.72 -10.79 -6.45
N VAL A 760 49.83 -10.16 -6.90
CA VAL A 760 50.85 -10.83 -7.74
C VAL A 760 52.00 -11.39 -6.90
N LEU A 761 52.32 -10.79 -5.74
CA LEU A 761 53.47 -11.16 -4.88
C LEU A 761 53.24 -11.01 -3.37
N ALA A 762 52.20 -10.30 -2.93
CA ALA A 762 51.87 -10.10 -1.51
C ALA A 762 50.44 -10.59 -1.27
N TYR A 763 50.19 -11.15 -0.08
CA TYR A 763 48.86 -11.59 0.35
C TYR A 763 47.81 -10.47 0.35
N THR A 764 48.15 -9.21 0.03
CA THR A 764 47.23 -8.07 0.04
C THR A 764 46.52 -7.90 -1.31
N PRO A 765 45.18 -7.89 -1.35
CA PRO A 765 44.43 -7.61 -2.58
C PRO A 765 44.63 -6.16 -3.03
N TYR A 766 44.52 -5.90 -4.32
CA TYR A 766 44.73 -4.58 -4.92
C TYR A 766 43.87 -4.40 -6.18
N VAL A 767 43.66 -3.16 -6.63
CA VAL A 767 42.91 -2.88 -7.87
C VAL A 767 43.86 -2.66 -9.05
N ALA A 768 43.55 -3.27 -10.19
CA ALA A 768 44.35 -3.16 -11.43
C ALA A 768 43.45 -2.99 -12.67
N PRO A 769 43.93 -2.36 -13.76
CA PRO A 769 43.21 -2.37 -15.02
C PRO A 769 42.88 -3.81 -15.48
N PRO A 770 41.78 -4.02 -16.25
CA PRO A 770 41.46 -5.32 -16.82
C PRO A 770 42.65 -5.88 -17.61
N GLN A 771 43.16 -7.06 -17.25
CA GLN A 771 44.33 -7.64 -17.90
C GLN A 771 43.91 -8.72 -18.89
N GLY A 772 44.13 -8.51 -20.19
CA GLY A 772 43.77 -9.45 -21.26
C GLY A 772 44.65 -10.72 -21.36
N ARG A 773 45.39 -11.09 -20.31
CA ARG A 773 46.18 -12.35 -20.28
C ARG A 773 45.41 -13.39 -19.47
N SER A 774 45.17 -14.55 -20.08
CA SER A 774 44.28 -15.62 -19.59
C SER A 774 44.53 -16.16 -18.17
N GLY A 775 45.72 -15.94 -17.59
CA GLY A 775 46.03 -16.33 -16.20
C GLY A 775 45.78 -15.26 -15.14
N LEU A 776 45.45 -14.03 -15.53
CA LEU A 776 45.19 -12.91 -14.62
C LEU A 776 43.69 -12.61 -14.49
N THR A 777 42.90 -12.90 -15.53
CA THR A 777 41.45 -12.75 -15.52
C THR A 777 40.79 -13.57 -14.41
N ALA A 778 41.23 -14.81 -14.19
CA ALA A 778 40.67 -15.63 -13.12
C ALA A 778 41.12 -15.19 -11.71
N ARG A 779 42.24 -14.45 -11.57
CA ARG A 779 42.62 -13.77 -10.31
C ARG A 779 41.83 -12.49 -10.04
N GLN A 780 41.03 -12.08 -11.02
CA GLN A 780 40.12 -10.93 -10.96
C GLN A 780 38.66 -11.38 -10.84
N SER A 781 38.41 -12.70 -10.87
CA SER A 781 37.09 -13.31 -10.68
C SER A 781 36.89 -13.70 -9.23
N TRP A 782 35.78 -13.24 -8.66
CA TRP A 782 35.39 -13.43 -7.28
C TRP A 782 34.00 -14.05 -7.19
N THR A 783 33.84 -14.96 -6.24
CA THR A 783 32.57 -15.59 -5.88
C THR A 783 32.22 -15.25 -4.45
N PHE A 784 30.93 -15.07 -4.21
CA PHE A 784 30.38 -14.87 -2.88
C PHE A 784 29.67 -16.14 -2.45
N SER A 785 29.85 -16.55 -1.19
CA SER A 785 29.20 -17.73 -0.64
C SER A 785 28.52 -17.43 0.71
N ASP A 786 27.33 -17.97 0.94
CA ASP A 786 26.62 -17.88 2.22
C ASP A 786 27.28 -18.73 3.32
N SER A 787 26.72 -18.73 4.54
CA SER A 787 27.22 -19.55 5.66
C SER A 787 27.14 -21.06 5.42
N SER A 788 26.36 -21.51 4.44
CA SER A 788 26.22 -22.90 4.04
C SER A 788 27.13 -23.25 2.86
N GLY A 789 27.95 -22.30 2.37
CA GLY A 789 28.87 -22.47 1.25
C GLY A 789 28.21 -22.38 -0.13
N ASN A 790 26.94 -21.97 -0.22
CA ASN A 790 26.28 -21.81 -1.52
C ASN A 790 26.69 -20.48 -2.17
N LYS A 791 26.90 -20.49 -3.48
CA LYS A 791 27.14 -19.26 -4.25
C LYS A 791 25.94 -18.30 -4.14
N VAL A 792 26.22 -17.02 -3.95
CA VAL A 792 25.25 -15.93 -3.88
C VAL A 792 25.67 -14.77 -4.78
N GLN A 793 24.71 -13.91 -5.15
CA GLN A 793 24.94 -12.67 -5.87
C GLN A 793 24.59 -11.48 -4.96
N PRO A 794 25.52 -10.53 -4.73
CA PRO A 794 25.26 -9.38 -3.89
C PRO A 794 24.33 -8.35 -4.56
N PRO A 795 23.82 -7.36 -3.80
CA PRO A 795 23.06 -6.24 -4.34
C PRO A 795 23.81 -5.44 -5.42
N VAL A 796 23.06 -4.90 -6.39
CA VAL A 796 23.59 -3.97 -7.39
C VAL A 796 23.55 -2.55 -6.80
N PRO A 797 24.69 -1.86 -6.59
CA PRO A 797 24.69 -0.57 -5.93
C PRO A 797 24.30 0.58 -6.88
N PRO A 798 23.77 1.70 -6.36
CA PRO A 798 23.36 2.87 -7.16
C PRO A 798 24.48 3.41 -8.06
N ALA A 799 25.74 3.30 -7.60
CA ALA A 799 26.90 3.81 -8.32
C ALA A 799 27.24 3.03 -9.61
N THR A 800 26.54 1.93 -9.90
CA THR A 800 26.59 1.25 -11.21
C THR A 800 25.86 2.01 -12.30
N PHE A 801 24.88 2.84 -11.92
CA PHE A 801 24.10 3.65 -12.83
C PHE A 801 24.83 4.96 -13.13
N SER A 802 24.70 5.42 -14.37
CA SER A 802 25.35 6.66 -14.85
C SER A 802 24.33 7.51 -15.59
N ASN A 803 24.61 8.80 -15.75
CA ASN A 803 23.74 9.69 -16.51
C ASN A 803 23.49 9.10 -17.91
N SER A 804 22.21 8.98 -18.25
CA SER A 804 21.76 8.51 -19.56
C SER A 804 20.75 9.48 -20.14
N THR A 805 20.41 9.29 -21.41
CA THR A 805 19.29 10.02 -22.01
C THR A 805 17.93 9.65 -21.45
N ALA A 806 17.81 8.48 -20.81
CA ALA A 806 16.59 8.03 -20.15
C ALA A 806 16.40 8.64 -18.75
N GLY A 807 17.47 9.09 -18.08
CA GLY A 807 17.39 9.67 -16.74
C GLY A 807 18.73 9.77 -16.00
N SER A 808 18.70 10.39 -14.83
CA SER A 808 19.82 10.47 -13.90
C SER A 808 20.12 9.10 -13.25
N PRO A 809 21.34 8.87 -12.72
CA PRO A 809 21.71 7.62 -12.04
C PRO A 809 20.67 7.16 -11.02
N ASP A 810 20.19 8.08 -10.19
CA ASP A 810 19.22 7.78 -9.14
C ASP A 810 17.85 7.39 -9.71
N GLN A 811 17.40 8.05 -10.78
CA GLN A 811 16.16 7.68 -11.47
C GLN A 811 16.26 6.27 -12.07
N LEU A 812 17.37 5.96 -12.73
CA LEU A 812 17.59 4.65 -13.34
C LEU A 812 17.72 3.55 -12.28
N TYR A 813 18.38 3.84 -11.15
CA TYR A 813 18.48 2.91 -10.04
C TYR A 813 17.12 2.64 -9.39
N ARG A 814 16.32 3.69 -9.12
CA ARG A 814 14.95 3.54 -8.59
C ARG A 814 14.09 2.72 -9.54
N PHE A 815 14.15 3.00 -10.84
CA PHE A 815 13.44 2.24 -11.86
C PHE A 815 13.90 0.78 -11.94
N TYR A 816 15.20 0.52 -11.80
CA TYR A 816 15.74 -0.83 -11.71
C TYR A 816 15.19 -1.59 -10.49
N GLN A 817 15.11 -0.93 -9.33
CA GLN A 817 14.59 -1.51 -8.09
C GLN A 817 13.08 -1.74 -8.11
N ASN A 818 12.33 -0.84 -8.75
CA ASN A 818 10.89 -0.89 -8.89
C ASN A 818 10.47 -0.08 -10.14
N PRO A 819 10.00 -0.72 -11.23
CA PRO A 819 9.56 -0.03 -12.43
C PRO A 819 8.52 1.06 -12.16
N ASP A 820 7.63 0.84 -11.19
CA ASP A 820 6.54 1.77 -10.85
C ASP A 820 7.04 3.11 -10.28
N SER A 821 8.31 3.22 -9.91
CA SER A 821 8.92 4.49 -9.48
C SER A 821 8.99 5.53 -10.60
N ALA A 822 8.89 5.11 -11.86
CA ALA A 822 8.95 5.99 -13.03
C ALA A 822 7.58 6.24 -13.70
N LEU A 823 6.48 5.73 -13.12
CA LEU A 823 5.15 5.94 -13.68
C LEU A 823 4.80 7.43 -13.74
N PRO A 824 4.35 7.95 -14.91
CA PRO A 824 3.92 9.33 -15.03
C PRO A 824 2.61 9.59 -14.32
N ASP A 825 2.35 10.87 -14.04
CA ASP A 825 1.06 11.35 -13.55
C ASP A 825 -0.07 10.88 -14.47
N GLY A 826 -1.15 10.35 -13.89
CA GLY A 826 -2.29 9.80 -14.62
C GLY A 826 -2.10 8.36 -15.13
N ALA A 827 -0.95 7.73 -14.90
CA ALA A 827 -0.75 6.31 -15.15
C ALA A 827 -0.74 5.49 -13.84
N SER A 828 -1.36 4.32 -13.87
CA SER A 828 -1.41 3.34 -12.78
C SER A 828 -0.47 2.15 -13.01
N HIS A 829 -0.06 1.90 -14.26
CA HIS A 829 0.82 0.79 -14.65
C HIS A 829 1.52 1.04 -15.99
N PHE A 830 2.61 0.32 -16.22
CA PHE A 830 3.30 0.28 -17.51
C PHE A 830 2.76 -0.85 -18.38
N VAL A 831 2.81 -0.64 -19.70
CA VAL A 831 2.64 -1.67 -20.71
C VAL A 831 3.79 -1.63 -21.72
N THR A 832 4.15 -2.76 -22.31
CA THR A 832 5.21 -2.88 -23.34
C THR A 832 4.63 -2.87 -24.75
N SER A 833 3.32 -3.02 -24.88
CA SER A 833 2.59 -2.94 -26.14
C SER A 833 1.19 -2.36 -25.95
N VAL A 834 0.67 -1.74 -27.01
CA VAL A 834 -0.69 -1.20 -27.04
C VAL A 834 -1.50 -1.99 -28.09
N PRO A 835 -2.65 -2.59 -27.71
CA PRO A 835 -3.58 -3.22 -28.65
C PRO A 835 -3.99 -2.29 -29.80
N GLY A 836 -3.98 -2.82 -31.02
CA GLY A 836 -4.37 -2.08 -32.23
C GLY A 836 -3.29 -1.13 -32.78
N VAL A 837 -2.15 -1.00 -32.11
CA VAL A 837 -0.97 -0.26 -32.60
C VAL A 837 0.03 -1.26 -33.18
N THR A 838 0.73 -0.90 -34.25
CA THR A 838 1.71 -1.79 -34.89
C THR A 838 2.72 -2.29 -33.84
N PRO A 839 2.86 -3.62 -33.64
CA PRO A 839 3.71 -4.13 -32.59
C PRO A 839 5.18 -3.94 -32.95
N HIS A 840 5.89 -3.16 -32.17
CA HIS A 840 7.35 -3.03 -32.23
C HIS A 840 7.94 -3.74 -31.01
N GLN A 841 7.90 -5.08 -31.04
CA GLN A 841 8.31 -5.94 -29.93
C GLN A 841 9.73 -5.61 -29.45
N GLY A 842 9.85 -4.83 -28.37
CA GLY A 842 11.11 -4.56 -27.69
C GLY A 842 12.09 -3.63 -28.42
N ALA A 843 11.63 -2.85 -29.40
CA ALA A 843 12.46 -1.80 -30.00
C ALA A 843 12.50 -0.55 -29.10
N GLY A 844 13.62 0.19 -29.15
CA GLY A 844 13.73 1.48 -28.48
C GLY A 844 12.87 2.56 -29.15
N PHE A 845 12.34 3.49 -28.37
CA PHE A 845 11.62 4.65 -28.87
C PHE A 845 12.41 5.42 -29.94
N LEU A 846 13.73 5.55 -29.84
CA LEU A 846 14.45 6.34 -30.85
C LEU A 846 14.47 5.73 -32.25
N PHE A 847 14.04 4.47 -32.40
CA PHE A 847 13.77 3.84 -33.68
C PHE A 847 12.30 3.94 -34.09
N TYR A 848 11.49 4.74 -33.40
CA TYR A 848 10.03 4.76 -33.52
C TYR A 848 9.44 6.00 -34.23
N PRO A 849 9.88 7.25 -33.99
CA PRO A 849 9.30 8.45 -34.62
C PRO A 849 9.21 8.42 -36.14
N ASP A 850 10.18 7.80 -36.80
CA ASP A 850 10.22 7.70 -38.28
C ASP A 850 9.34 6.56 -38.83
N HIS A 851 8.74 5.75 -37.94
CA HIS A 851 8.08 4.49 -38.27
C HIS A 851 6.65 4.35 -37.71
N ILE A 852 6.14 5.34 -36.96
CA ILE A 852 4.74 5.34 -36.50
C ILE A 852 3.79 5.47 -37.69
N ALA A 853 2.85 4.52 -37.84
CA ALA A 853 1.87 4.60 -38.90
C ALA A 853 0.86 5.73 -38.61
N GLN A 854 0.32 6.34 -39.67
CA GLN A 854 -0.74 7.33 -39.51
C GLN A 854 -1.95 6.72 -38.78
N GLY A 855 -2.34 7.31 -37.65
CA GLY A 855 -3.46 6.83 -36.82
C GLY A 855 -3.02 6.03 -35.59
N ASP A 856 -1.79 5.51 -35.58
CA ASP A 856 -1.26 4.74 -34.44
C ASP A 856 -1.09 5.63 -33.20
N ALA A 857 -0.75 6.92 -33.37
CA ALA A 857 -0.61 7.82 -32.23
C ALA A 857 -1.97 8.11 -31.57
N ALA A 858 -3.02 8.31 -32.37
CA ALA A 858 -4.38 8.51 -31.90
C ALA A 858 -4.92 7.25 -31.20
N ALA A 859 -4.71 6.07 -31.81
CA ALA A 859 -5.09 4.79 -31.22
C ALA A 859 -4.37 4.55 -29.89
N ALA A 860 -3.04 4.75 -29.86
CA ALA A 860 -2.24 4.64 -28.64
C ALA A 860 -2.72 5.60 -27.55
N ARG A 861 -2.93 6.88 -27.89
CA ARG A 861 -3.40 7.90 -26.95
C ARG A 861 -4.76 7.53 -26.36
N GLN A 862 -5.70 7.10 -27.20
CA GLN A 862 -7.04 6.73 -26.75
C GLN A 862 -6.98 5.54 -25.80
N TRP A 863 -6.22 4.50 -26.16
CA TRP A 863 -6.11 3.29 -25.35
C TRP A 863 -5.41 3.57 -24.01
N LEU A 864 -4.28 4.30 -24.02
CA LEU A 864 -3.52 4.63 -22.81
C LEU A 864 -4.35 5.48 -21.84
N ALA A 865 -5.10 6.46 -22.35
CA ALA A 865 -5.98 7.28 -21.54
C ALA A 865 -7.14 6.48 -20.92
N ALA A 866 -7.78 5.59 -21.69
CA ALA A 866 -8.87 4.77 -21.20
C ALA A 866 -8.44 3.74 -20.14
N HIS A 867 -7.16 3.38 -20.12
CA HIS A 867 -6.60 2.39 -19.21
C HIS A 867 -5.65 2.97 -18.17
N ASN A 868 -5.54 4.29 -18.05
CA ASN A 868 -4.57 4.95 -17.18
C ASN A 868 -3.19 4.28 -17.27
N ALA A 869 -2.69 4.03 -18.48
CA ALA A 869 -1.46 3.28 -18.71
C ALA A 869 -0.39 4.15 -19.34
N ALA A 870 0.88 3.75 -19.16
CA ALA A 870 2.02 4.32 -19.86
C ALA A 870 2.70 3.24 -20.71
N TRP A 871 3.05 3.56 -21.95
CA TRP A 871 3.73 2.60 -22.85
C TRP A 871 5.24 2.72 -22.70
N LEU A 872 5.88 1.73 -22.07
CA LEU A 872 7.32 1.67 -21.84
C LEU A 872 8.08 1.13 -23.06
N PHE A 873 9.16 1.82 -23.44
CA PHE A 873 10.10 1.39 -24.46
C PHE A 873 11.39 0.85 -23.85
N LYS A 874 12.04 -0.07 -24.56
CA LYS A 874 13.21 -0.79 -24.03
C LYS A 874 14.39 0.13 -23.71
N ASP A 875 14.52 1.24 -24.44
CA ASP A 875 15.57 2.25 -24.26
C ASP A 875 15.30 3.28 -23.14
N GLY A 876 14.31 3.03 -22.27
CA GLY A 876 14.04 3.86 -21.09
C GLY A 876 13.30 5.16 -21.40
N PHE A 877 12.45 5.14 -22.43
CA PHE A 877 11.44 6.17 -22.65
C PHE A 877 10.06 5.57 -22.39
N TYR A 878 9.05 6.42 -22.19
CA TYR A 878 7.66 5.97 -22.16
C TYR A 878 6.73 6.95 -22.87
N ALA A 879 5.67 6.45 -23.50
CA ALA A 879 4.57 7.26 -24.03
C ALA A 879 3.42 7.36 -23.03
N VAL A 880 2.79 8.53 -22.96
CA VAL A 880 1.63 8.80 -22.12
C VAL A 880 0.65 9.73 -22.84
N ALA A 881 -0.65 9.58 -22.56
CA ALA A 881 -1.67 10.50 -23.02
C ALA A 881 -1.60 11.81 -22.21
N SER A 882 -0.90 12.82 -22.73
CA SER A 882 -0.69 14.10 -22.02
C SER A 882 -1.89 15.07 -22.12
N GLY A 883 -2.94 14.70 -22.84
CA GLY A 883 -4.19 15.47 -22.95
C GLY A 883 -5.21 14.81 -23.89
N PRO A 884 -6.34 15.48 -24.17
CA PRO A 884 -7.39 14.98 -25.07
C PRO A 884 -6.92 14.81 -26.52
N ALA A 885 -5.87 15.52 -26.92
CA ALA A 885 -5.41 15.65 -28.29
C ALA A 885 -3.88 15.45 -28.42
N ALA A 886 -3.24 14.82 -27.43
CA ALA A 886 -1.79 14.68 -27.41
C ALA A 886 -1.32 13.34 -26.86
N LEU A 887 -0.40 12.72 -27.60
CA LEU A 887 0.47 11.64 -27.12
C LEU A 887 1.87 12.22 -26.93
N GLU A 888 2.49 11.98 -25.79
CA GLU A 888 3.82 12.49 -25.49
C GLU A 888 4.74 11.37 -25.07
N VAL A 889 5.97 11.37 -25.58
CA VAL A 889 7.02 10.48 -25.12
C VAL A 889 7.97 11.26 -24.23
N ARG A 890 8.31 10.65 -23.10
CA ARG A 890 9.13 11.23 -22.03
C ARG A 890 10.28 10.30 -21.65
N THR A 891 11.32 10.87 -21.05
CA THR A 891 12.34 10.12 -20.31
C THR A 891 11.74 9.51 -19.04
N LEU A 892 12.41 8.54 -18.41
CA LEU A 892 12.01 8.01 -17.09
C LEU A 892 11.92 9.12 -16.03
N GLY A 893 12.69 10.19 -16.18
CA GLY A 893 12.60 11.40 -15.35
C GLY A 893 11.44 12.35 -15.68
N GLY A 894 10.55 11.97 -16.61
CA GLY A 894 9.36 12.75 -16.98
C GLY A 894 9.63 13.94 -17.91
N THR A 895 10.84 14.06 -18.47
CA THR A 895 11.15 15.14 -19.41
C THR A 895 10.62 14.80 -20.80
N PRO A 896 9.79 15.67 -21.43
CA PRO A 896 9.24 15.38 -22.75
C PRO A 896 10.26 15.51 -23.87
N VAL A 897 10.26 14.54 -24.79
CA VAL A 897 11.22 14.43 -25.89
C VAL A 897 10.57 14.40 -27.27
N TRP A 898 9.33 13.93 -27.35
CA TRP A 898 8.55 13.88 -28.59
C TRP A 898 7.06 14.01 -28.29
N ARG A 899 6.30 14.56 -29.24
CA ARG A 899 4.85 14.72 -29.12
C ARG A 899 4.16 14.49 -30.46
N ALA A 900 3.06 13.74 -30.44
CA ALA A 900 2.05 13.78 -31.48
C ALA A 900 0.88 14.67 -31.03
N GLN A 901 0.48 15.63 -31.85
CA GLN A 901 -0.78 16.36 -31.71
C GLN A 901 -1.82 15.77 -32.66
N ILE A 902 -3.00 15.45 -32.12
CA ILE A 902 -4.10 14.82 -32.83
C ILE A 902 -5.24 15.84 -32.93
N ASP A 903 -5.58 16.27 -34.13
CA ASP A 903 -6.75 17.12 -34.33
C ASP A 903 -8.03 16.31 -34.05
N PRO A 904 -8.83 16.66 -33.03
CA PRO A 904 -10.02 15.90 -32.68
C PRO A 904 -11.11 15.92 -33.77
N ALA A 905 -11.08 16.89 -34.69
CA ALA A 905 -12.08 16.99 -35.76
C ALA A 905 -11.72 16.16 -36.99
N THR A 906 -10.44 16.07 -37.32
CA THR A 906 -9.97 15.41 -38.55
C THR A 906 -9.23 14.10 -38.31
N ALA A 907 -8.91 13.79 -37.04
CA ALA A 907 -7.97 12.75 -36.63
C ALA A 907 -6.57 12.89 -37.27
N HIS A 908 -6.25 14.08 -37.81
CA HIS A 908 -4.95 14.33 -38.41
C HIS A 908 -3.89 14.44 -37.31
N GLU A 909 -2.77 13.74 -37.51
CA GLU A 909 -1.66 13.69 -36.57
C GLU A 909 -0.50 14.56 -37.08
N SER A 910 0.08 15.36 -36.18
CA SER A 910 1.31 16.10 -36.43
C SER A 910 2.35 15.76 -35.36
N TYR A 911 3.59 15.53 -35.79
CA TYR A 911 4.65 15.04 -34.92
C TYR A 911 5.73 16.09 -34.70
N LEU A 912 6.20 16.21 -33.47
CA LEU A 912 7.21 17.19 -33.07
C LEU A 912 8.25 16.53 -32.16
N MET A 913 9.52 16.55 -32.60
CA MET A 913 10.64 16.31 -31.70
C MET A 913 10.86 17.56 -30.85
N LEU A 914 10.76 17.41 -29.53
CA LEU A 914 10.91 18.50 -28.56
C LEU A 914 12.37 18.71 -28.16
N GLN A 915 13.21 17.70 -28.38
CA GLN A 915 14.66 17.78 -28.19
C GLN A 915 15.37 17.23 -29.43
N ASN A 916 16.40 17.93 -29.91
CA ASN A 916 17.16 17.55 -31.09
C ASN A 916 18.38 16.71 -30.70
N GLY A 917 18.74 15.73 -31.54
CA GLY A 917 19.99 14.96 -31.38
C GLY A 917 19.99 13.95 -30.23
N ILE A 918 18.81 13.49 -29.79
CA ILE A 918 18.71 12.45 -28.77
C ILE A 918 19.25 11.14 -29.34
N THR A 919 20.18 10.52 -28.63
CA THR A 919 20.68 9.16 -28.91
C THR A 919 20.50 8.35 -27.64
N THR A 920 20.14 7.07 -27.73
CA THR A 920 19.98 6.26 -26.50
C THR A 920 21.31 5.61 -26.15
N ASN A 921 21.68 5.75 -24.89
CA ASN A 921 22.78 5.02 -24.26
C ASN A 921 22.29 4.15 -23.09
N TYR A 922 20.98 3.92 -23.00
CA TYR A 922 20.34 3.11 -21.98
C TYR A 922 19.53 1.98 -22.62
N ASP A 923 19.65 0.78 -22.06
CA ASP A 923 18.78 -0.35 -22.32
C ASP A 923 18.25 -0.82 -20.97
N THR A 924 16.95 -1.01 -20.88
CA THR A 924 16.29 -1.43 -19.65
C THR A 924 16.84 -2.80 -19.27
N PRO A 925 17.38 -2.99 -18.05
CA PRO A 925 17.94 -4.27 -17.64
C PRO A 925 16.93 -5.40 -17.83
N ALA A 926 17.39 -6.56 -18.34
CA ALA A 926 16.51 -7.69 -18.69
C ALA A 926 15.59 -8.12 -17.54
N ARG A 927 16.10 -8.09 -16.30
CA ARG A 927 15.32 -8.35 -15.09
C ARG A 927 14.18 -7.35 -14.93
N THR A 928 14.46 -6.06 -14.98
CA THR A 928 13.46 -4.97 -14.87
C THR A 928 12.41 -5.06 -15.98
N TRP A 929 12.83 -5.33 -17.22
CA TRP A 929 11.92 -5.53 -18.34
C TRP A 929 11.00 -6.75 -18.15
N GLN A 930 11.54 -7.86 -17.64
CA GLN A 930 10.76 -9.07 -17.38
C GLN A 930 9.71 -8.84 -16.28
N LEU A 931 10.01 -8.01 -15.27
CA LEU A 931 9.03 -7.65 -14.23
C LEU A 931 7.82 -6.91 -14.81
N VAL A 932 8.06 -5.96 -15.73
CA VAL A 932 6.97 -5.24 -16.42
C VAL A 932 6.13 -6.21 -17.26
N LEU A 933 6.76 -7.11 -18.02
CA LEU A 933 6.06 -8.14 -18.80
C LEU A 933 5.24 -9.10 -17.91
N ASP A 934 5.74 -9.45 -16.74
CA ASP A 934 5.02 -10.34 -15.83
C ASP A 934 3.84 -9.60 -15.17
N ASN A 935 3.97 -8.31 -14.86
CA ASN A 935 2.86 -7.46 -14.43
C ASN A 935 1.77 -7.36 -15.51
N GLU A 936 2.14 -7.15 -16.78
CA GLU A 936 1.18 -7.14 -17.89
C GLU A 936 0.41 -8.47 -18.02
N LYS A 937 1.10 -9.60 -17.92
CA LYS A 937 0.43 -10.92 -17.94
C LYS A 937 -0.55 -11.09 -16.78
N ARG A 938 -0.21 -10.55 -15.60
CA ARG A 938 -1.12 -10.54 -14.44
C ARG A 938 -2.34 -9.68 -14.73
N ASP A 939 -2.15 -8.51 -15.32
CA ASP A 939 -3.25 -7.61 -15.70
C ASP A 939 -4.18 -8.25 -16.74
N ASP A 940 -3.62 -8.93 -17.74
CA ASP A 940 -4.39 -9.70 -18.73
C ASP A 940 -5.13 -10.87 -18.11
N SER A 941 -4.52 -11.55 -17.12
CA SER A 941 -5.20 -12.59 -16.35
C SER A 941 -6.36 -11.99 -15.56
N LEU A 942 -6.13 -10.89 -14.86
CA LEU A 942 -7.12 -10.20 -14.06
C LEU A 942 -8.31 -9.81 -14.95
N ARG A 943 -8.09 -9.09 -16.05
CA ARG A 943 -9.11 -8.70 -17.04
C ARG A 943 -9.91 -9.89 -17.59
N ARG A 944 -9.27 -11.03 -17.87
CA ARG A 944 -9.98 -12.24 -18.28
C ARG A 944 -10.86 -12.83 -17.18
N HIS A 945 -10.38 -12.84 -15.94
CA HIS A 945 -11.18 -13.25 -14.77
C HIS A 945 -12.35 -12.29 -14.53
N THR A 946 -12.19 -11.00 -14.84
CA THR A 946 -13.26 -10.01 -14.72
C THR A 946 -14.26 -10.07 -15.89
N GLY A 947 -13.98 -10.86 -16.94
CA GLY A 947 -14.79 -10.90 -18.16
C GLY A 947 -14.63 -9.68 -19.07
N GLN A 948 -13.71 -8.76 -18.76
CA GLN A 948 -13.31 -7.67 -19.65
C GLN A 948 -12.30 -8.19 -20.68
N ASN A 949 -12.78 -8.91 -21.70
CA ASN A 949 -11.95 -9.22 -22.87
C ASN A 949 -11.74 -7.94 -23.69
N TYR A 950 -10.49 -7.65 -24.09
CA TYR A 950 -10.21 -6.68 -25.15
C TYR A 950 -10.93 -7.15 -26.42
N MET A 951 -12.00 -6.45 -26.83
CA MET A 951 -12.51 -6.55 -28.19
C MET A 951 -11.81 -5.53 -29.08
#